data_AF-A0A7J4YRQ1-F1
#
_entry.id   AF-A0A7J4YRQ1-F1
#
_cell.length_a   1.000
_cell.length_b   1.000
_cell.length_c   1.000
_cell.angle_alpha   90.00
_cell.angle_beta   90.00
_cell.angle_gamma   90.00
#
_symmetry.space_group_name_H-M   'P 1'
#
loop_
_entity.id
_entity.type
_entity.pdbx_description
1 polymer ?
#
loop_
_entity_poly.entity_id
_entity_poly.type
_entity_poly.pdbx_seq_one_letter_code
_entity_poly.pdbx_strand_id
1 'polypeptide(L)'
;MKRLFILTSICLLFAFVNIQGKSSSTPYIYIDGNGVMRWSDTRQEASFFGVNYTLPFAHAYRALGYLGLDRKAAIDKDVYHITRLGLNAYRIHLWDVELTDEQGNLLENEHLDLMDYLIAKLKERNIHIVITAQTNFGNGYPERNIQTGGFSYKYDKCDVHSHPEAITAQETYLHNLVKHINPYTGIAYKDDPSIVGFEINNEPCHSGTKEEVKAYINRMLEAIHRTGNRKPVFYNVSHNEYVVEAYYETAIQGTTYQWYPIGLVSGQTQQGNFLPYIDRYDISFADKVKGFHKKARLIYEFDPADIMYSYMYPAMARTFRMAGFQWVTQFAYDPMDIAYANTEYQTHFLNLAYTPHKAISIKIAAEAARHLRRGESYGSYPQDTLFGDGFRVSYTENLSELNNGRKYYYSNNTHSLPRNASQLMSIAGCGSSPVVHYEGTGAYFIDCLEAGVWRLEVMPDAVTVSDPFAKPSLAKEVVSIIYGCWDMALQIPDLGESFTLTALNKENQRKEETVKDGVIRNLQPGVYLLKRKNCTPKQNWTTDSRWNSIRLGEFAAPSPHTTDYKVIHNPAQVTEADRDLTILAQVVGNTSPDSVIIYTDKVSFWNDHNPSIKMKRISGYSYQATIPAAELQEGCFKYNIIVCRGDSTRTYPAGNSVKGFSSGIKGNPLDWDYIADSYWTTRIVAPDSPIQLLSVTDTHSGIEAYTLPEWNDLKRTLIDFSPIEKPLLRFAFTSKGEKTHHFLRKSIQDVLKERKGKLKSCTTLCIRVNRHKNLPEGFYAGFITSDGYTYKTICSTPSPEGIIRIPLKKLHQADTALLPIAYPTFLKQYFHPETDIPFQMEKAEKLELSLLGKDKTESIIELGEIWLE
;
A
#
# COMPACT_ATOMS: atom_id res chain seq x y z
N MET A 1 -63.59 -21.88 45.84
CA MET A 1 -63.29 -20.56 45.20
C MET A 1 -62.27 -19.69 45.94
N LYS A 2 -62.02 -19.84 47.26
CA LYS A 2 -61.00 -19.03 47.97
C LYS A 2 -59.53 -19.49 47.83
N ARG A 3 -59.26 -20.76 47.49
CA ARG A 3 -57.88 -21.27 47.28
C ARG A 3 -57.31 -21.01 45.88
N LEU A 4 -58.17 -20.84 44.87
CA LEU A 4 -57.73 -20.58 43.50
C LEU A 4 -57.28 -19.12 43.32
N PHE A 5 -57.95 -18.16 43.97
CA PHE A 5 -57.60 -16.74 43.93
C PHE A 5 -56.25 -16.40 44.60
N ILE A 6 -55.85 -17.15 45.64
CA ILE A 6 -54.58 -16.90 46.33
C ILE A 6 -53.39 -17.41 45.51
N LEU A 7 -53.55 -18.51 44.75
CA LEU A 7 -52.49 -18.99 43.84
C LEU A 7 -52.33 -18.07 42.61
N THR A 8 -53.43 -17.50 42.08
CA THR A 8 -53.33 -16.58 40.94
C THR A 8 -52.68 -15.25 41.32
N SER A 9 -52.93 -14.75 42.54
CA SER A 9 -52.28 -13.52 43.02
C SER A 9 -50.78 -13.70 43.35
N ILE A 10 -50.35 -14.89 43.78
CA ILE A 10 -48.91 -15.17 44.01
C ILE A 10 -48.16 -15.35 42.67
N CYS A 11 -48.78 -15.94 41.64
CA CYS A 11 -48.18 -16.01 40.30
C CYS A 11 -48.09 -14.63 39.60
N LEU A 12 -49.00 -13.69 39.89
CA LEU A 12 -48.96 -12.32 39.35
C LEU A 12 -47.96 -11.41 40.09
N LEU A 13 -47.63 -11.69 41.36
CA LEU A 13 -46.61 -10.95 42.12
C LEU A 13 -45.18 -11.40 41.81
N PHE A 14 -44.96 -12.61 41.29
CA PHE A 14 -43.65 -13.03 40.75
C PHE A 14 -43.41 -12.64 39.29
N ALA A 15 -44.42 -12.10 38.59
CA ALA A 15 -44.28 -11.62 37.21
C ALA A 15 -43.83 -10.13 37.11
N PHE A 16 -43.77 -9.40 38.22
CA PHE A 16 -43.51 -7.95 38.23
C PHE A 16 -42.33 -7.50 39.11
N VAL A 17 -41.43 -8.39 39.50
CA VAL A 17 -40.16 -8.03 40.16
C VAL A 17 -38.99 -8.75 39.48
N ASN A 18 -38.66 -8.28 38.28
CA ASN A 18 -37.30 -8.27 37.72
C ASN A 18 -37.27 -7.46 36.41
N ILE A 19 -37.70 -6.21 36.50
CA ILE A 19 -37.15 -5.15 35.64
C ILE A 19 -36.36 -4.23 36.59
N GLN A 20 -35.38 -4.82 37.30
CA GLN A 20 -34.18 -4.06 37.58
C GLN A 20 -33.53 -3.87 36.22
N GLY A 21 -33.39 -2.61 35.80
CA GLY A 21 -32.71 -2.27 34.55
C GLY A 21 -31.42 -3.09 34.47
N LYS A 22 -31.32 -3.95 33.44
CA LYS A 22 -30.00 -4.36 32.97
C LYS A 22 -29.32 -3.04 32.64
N SER A 23 -28.43 -2.59 33.53
CA SER A 23 -27.33 -1.73 33.14
C SER A 23 -26.75 -2.39 31.90
N SER A 24 -27.03 -1.86 30.72
CA SER A 24 -26.46 -2.36 29.48
C SER A 24 -24.99 -1.99 29.52
N SER A 25 -24.19 -2.79 30.21
CA SER A 25 -22.74 -2.65 30.20
C SER A 25 -22.29 -2.67 28.75
N THR A 26 -21.54 -1.65 28.32
CA THR A 26 -20.96 -1.60 26.99
C THR A 26 -20.25 -2.92 26.70
N PRO A 27 -20.58 -3.62 25.60
CA PRO A 27 -19.93 -4.88 25.27
C PRO A 27 -18.41 -4.71 25.18
N TYR A 28 -17.67 -5.58 25.87
CA TYR A 28 -16.23 -5.67 25.79
C TYR A 28 -15.78 -6.95 25.06
N ILE A 29 -14.52 -6.97 24.66
CA ILE A 29 -13.87 -8.13 24.03
C ILE A 29 -13.20 -9.01 25.07
N TYR A 30 -13.43 -10.31 24.99
CA TYR A 30 -12.69 -11.33 25.75
C TYR A 30 -12.13 -12.39 24.80
N ILE A 31 -11.14 -13.14 25.26
CA ILE A 31 -10.55 -14.26 24.52
C ILE A 31 -11.02 -15.56 25.15
N ASP A 32 -11.61 -16.45 24.36
CA ASP A 32 -12.09 -17.75 24.85
C ASP A 32 -10.96 -18.78 24.99
N GLY A 33 -11.27 -19.98 25.51
CA GLY A 33 -10.29 -21.04 25.72
C GLY A 33 -9.62 -21.59 24.45
N ASN A 34 -10.12 -21.22 23.26
CA ASN A 34 -9.59 -21.56 21.96
C ASN A 34 -8.92 -20.36 21.27
N GLY A 35 -8.52 -19.34 22.04
CA GLY A 35 -7.84 -18.16 21.51
C GLY A 35 -8.73 -17.27 20.63
N VAL A 36 -10.06 -17.38 20.70
CA VAL A 36 -10.95 -16.59 19.84
C VAL A 36 -11.36 -15.31 20.53
N MET A 37 -11.10 -14.15 19.89
CA MET A 37 -11.65 -12.85 20.33
C MET A 37 -13.17 -12.84 20.11
N ARG A 38 -13.94 -12.56 21.16
CA ARG A 38 -15.40 -12.57 21.13
C ARG A 38 -16.01 -11.37 21.82
N TRP A 39 -17.15 -10.97 21.31
CA TRP A 39 -18.03 -10.01 21.98
C TRP A 39 -18.66 -10.64 23.23
N SER A 40 -18.61 -9.93 24.36
CA SER A 40 -19.13 -10.41 25.65
C SER A 40 -20.65 -10.60 25.67
N ASP A 41 -21.39 -9.81 24.91
CA ASP A 41 -22.86 -9.81 24.85
C ASP A 41 -23.42 -10.88 23.89
N THR A 42 -22.87 -10.99 22.67
CA THR A 42 -23.36 -11.92 21.64
C THR A 42 -22.61 -13.24 21.60
N ARG A 43 -21.41 -13.31 22.20
CA ARG A 43 -20.47 -14.45 22.11
C ARG A 43 -20.00 -14.74 20.69
N GLN A 44 -20.33 -13.90 19.71
CA GLN A 44 -19.89 -14.06 18.33
C GLN A 44 -18.41 -13.71 18.21
N GLU A 45 -17.77 -14.26 17.18
CA GLU A 45 -16.40 -13.90 16.82
C GLU A 45 -16.33 -12.39 16.52
N ALA A 46 -15.34 -11.71 17.09
CA ALA A 46 -15.01 -10.34 16.73
C ALA A 46 -13.92 -10.34 15.65
N SER A 47 -14.05 -9.43 14.68
CA SER A 47 -13.06 -9.23 13.60
C SER A 47 -12.81 -7.73 13.39
N PHE A 48 -11.54 -7.37 13.36
CA PHE A 48 -11.04 -6.01 13.39
C PHE A 48 -10.03 -5.81 12.27
N PHE A 49 -10.24 -4.78 11.47
CA PHE A 49 -9.36 -4.39 10.37
C PHE A 49 -9.17 -2.88 10.34
N GLY A 50 -7.92 -2.43 10.22
CA GLY A 50 -7.60 -1.02 10.35
C GLY A 50 -6.17 -0.66 10.04
N VAL A 51 -5.68 0.39 10.69
CA VAL A 51 -4.38 1.02 10.42
C VAL A 51 -3.64 1.36 11.72
N ASN A 52 -2.34 1.58 11.58
CA ASN A 52 -1.53 2.36 12.49
C ASN A 52 -1.48 3.81 11.99
N TYR A 53 -1.39 4.75 12.92
CA TYR A 53 -1.30 6.19 12.62
C TYR A 53 -0.51 6.86 13.75
N THR A 54 0.55 7.57 13.37
CA THR A 54 1.69 7.92 14.23
C THR A 54 1.75 9.40 14.58
N LEU A 55 0.82 10.24 14.11
CA LEU A 55 0.87 11.71 14.26
C LEU A 55 1.24 12.22 15.66
N PRO A 56 0.73 11.65 16.78
CA PRO A 56 1.12 12.13 18.10
C PRO A 56 2.62 12.02 18.42
N PHE A 57 3.41 11.31 17.61
CA PHE A 57 4.78 10.92 17.90
C PHE A 57 5.74 11.16 16.71
N ALA A 58 7.04 11.07 17.01
CA ALA A 58 8.13 10.95 16.04
C ALA A 58 8.05 11.94 14.86
N HIS A 59 8.19 11.46 13.62
CA HIS A 59 8.31 12.32 12.44
C HIS A 59 7.05 13.11 12.15
N ALA A 60 5.87 12.49 12.13
CA ALA A 60 4.62 13.21 11.82
C ALA A 60 4.38 14.35 12.80
N TYR A 61 4.61 14.11 14.10
CA TYR A 61 4.54 15.15 15.11
C TYR A 61 5.44 16.33 14.74
N ARG A 62 6.72 16.07 14.44
CA ARG A 62 7.69 17.11 14.11
C ARG A 62 7.37 17.81 12.79
N ALA A 63 7.04 17.05 11.74
CA ALA A 63 6.74 17.54 10.40
C ALA A 63 5.57 18.53 10.39
N LEU A 64 4.48 18.21 11.09
CA LEU A 64 3.36 19.15 11.23
C LEU A 64 3.76 20.40 12.03
N GLY A 65 4.67 20.26 12.99
CA GLY A 65 5.27 21.39 13.70
C GLY A 65 6.09 22.30 12.79
N TYR A 66 6.93 21.73 11.92
CA TYR A 66 7.71 22.49 10.93
C TYR A 66 6.82 23.27 9.96
N LEU A 67 5.67 22.70 9.62
CA LEU A 67 4.67 23.31 8.73
C LEU A 67 3.73 24.28 9.48
N GLY A 68 3.82 24.38 10.81
CA GLY A 68 2.97 25.27 11.61
C GLY A 68 1.49 24.87 11.62
N LEU A 69 1.19 23.57 11.47
CA LEU A 69 -0.18 23.05 11.36
C LEU A 69 -0.72 22.60 12.71
N ASP A 70 -2.04 22.75 12.88
CA ASP A 70 -2.76 22.24 14.05
C ASP A 70 -2.87 20.70 13.99
N ARG A 71 -2.19 20.04 14.92
CA ARG A 71 -2.13 18.58 15.04
C ARG A 71 -3.47 17.95 15.41
N LYS A 72 -4.31 18.61 16.22
CA LYS A 72 -5.65 18.09 16.57
C LYS A 72 -6.59 18.18 15.38
N ALA A 73 -6.51 19.28 14.62
CA ALA A 73 -7.26 19.40 13.37
C ALA A 73 -6.81 18.36 12.33
N ALA A 74 -5.52 18.04 12.25
CA ALA A 74 -5.01 16.97 11.40
C ALA A 74 -5.55 15.59 11.83
N ILE A 75 -5.53 15.27 13.13
CA ILE A 75 -6.16 14.06 13.69
C ILE A 75 -7.63 13.96 13.27
N ASP A 76 -8.40 15.05 13.35
CA ASP A 76 -9.82 15.04 12.98
C ASP A 76 -10.05 14.65 11.51
N LYS A 77 -9.22 15.19 10.60
CA LYS A 77 -9.27 14.87 9.17
C LYS A 77 -8.92 13.41 8.90
N ASP A 78 -7.84 12.91 9.50
CA ASP A 78 -7.36 11.55 9.26
C ASP A 78 -8.30 10.50 9.89
N VAL A 79 -8.85 10.76 11.09
CA VAL A 79 -9.87 9.90 11.72
C VAL A 79 -11.16 9.86 10.89
N TYR A 80 -11.55 10.98 10.27
CA TYR A 80 -12.66 10.98 9.31
C TYR A 80 -12.38 10.04 8.14
N HIS A 81 -11.19 10.10 7.51
CA HIS A 81 -10.81 9.20 6.42
C HIS A 81 -10.77 7.73 6.84
N ILE A 82 -10.16 7.41 7.99
CA ILE A 82 -10.11 6.05 8.55
C ILE A 82 -11.55 5.51 8.72
N THR A 83 -12.46 6.32 9.24
CA THR A 83 -13.88 5.98 9.39
C THR A 83 -14.55 5.79 8.02
N ARG A 84 -14.27 6.67 7.06
CA ARG A 84 -14.87 6.66 5.71
C ARG A 84 -14.53 5.40 4.93
N LEU A 85 -13.31 4.91 5.12
CA LEU A 85 -12.82 3.63 4.59
C LEU A 85 -13.48 2.42 5.26
N GLY A 86 -14.27 2.61 6.31
CA GLY A 86 -14.97 1.54 7.01
C GLY A 86 -14.05 0.69 7.88
N LEU A 87 -12.96 1.28 8.36
CA LEU A 87 -12.05 0.66 9.31
C LEU A 87 -12.67 0.69 10.70
N ASN A 88 -12.48 -0.40 11.46
CA ASN A 88 -13.01 -0.52 12.82
C ASN A 88 -11.91 -0.82 13.86
N ALA A 89 -10.65 -0.78 13.45
CA ALA A 89 -9.50 -1.06 14.28
C ALA A 89 -8.44 0.05 14.17
N TYR A 90 -7.72 0.27 15.26
CA TYR A 90 -6.55 1.12 15.33
C TYR A 90 -5.53 0.46 16.26
N ARG A 91 -4.28 0.37 15.82
CA ARG A 91 -3.18 -0.07 16.69
C ARG A 91 -2.06 0.94 16.56
N ILE A 92 -1.35 1.20 17.64
CA ILE A 92 -0.12 2.00 17.59
C ILE A 92 0.86 1.55 18.66
N HIS A 93 2.14 1.58 18.33
CA HIS A 93 3.21 1.56 19.32
C HIS A 93 3.49 2.98 19.83
N LEU A 94 3.63 3.13 21.14
CA LEU A 94 3.97 4.40 21.73
C LEU A 94 5.48 4.53 21.88
N TRP A 95 6.01 5.72 21.57
CA TRP A 95 7.40 6.05 21.85
C TRP A 95 7.54 6.38 23.32
N ASP A 96 7.90 5.38 24.12
CA ASP A 96 8.15 5.54 25.56
C ASP A 96 9.17 6.65 25.83
N VAL A 97 10.16 6.82 24.94
CA VAL A 97 11.10 7.95 24.99
C VAL A 97 10.41 9.31 24.96
N GLU A 98 9.30 9.49 24.24
CA GLU A 98 8.54 10.75 24.17
C GLU A 98 7.50 10.89 25.28
N LEU A 99 7.33 9.88 26.13
CA LEU A 99 6.28 9.83 27.15
C LEU A 99 6.81 9.72 28.59
N THR A 100 8.11 9.47 28.78
CA THR A 100 8.65 9.22 30.11
C THR A 100 9.90 10.03 30.44
N ASP A 101 10.21 10.09 31.74
CA ASP A 101 11.56 10.38 32.23
C ASP A 101 12.44 9.10 32.25
N GLU A 102 13.64 9.21 32.81
CA GLU A 102 14.61 8.11 32.89
C GLU A 102 14.23 7.03 33.92
N GLN A 103 13.32 7.30 34.85
CA GLN A 103 12.76 6.33 35.80
C GLN A 103 11.48 5.67 35.28
N GLY A 104 10.98 6.05 34.10
CA GLY A 104 9.76 5.52 33.53
C GLY A 104 8.49 6.15 34.10
N ASN A 105 8.57 7.32 34.75
CA ASN A 105 7.36 8.05 35.12
C ASN A 105 6.69 8.61 33.86
N LEU A 106 5.38 8.44 33.75
CA LEU A 106 4.59 8.99 32.64
C LEU A 106 4.54 10.52 32.78
N LEU A 107 4.85 11.23 31.70
CA LEU A 107 4.85 12.69 31.66
C LEU A 107 3.56 13.23 31.04
N GLU A 108 2.95 14.22 31.69
CA GLU A 108 1.87 15.02 31.12
C GLU A 108 2.46 16.03 30.12
N ASN A 109 2.50 15.65 28.84
CA ASN A 109 3.08 16.46 27.78
C ASN A 109 2.18 16.50 26.53
N GLU A 110 2.60 17.23 25.49
CA GLU A 110 1.82 17.37 24.25
C GLU A 110 1.61 16.03 23.53
N HIS A 111 2.59 15.11 23.58
CA HIS A 111 2.46 13.77 22.98
C HIS A 111 1.34 12.96 23.65
N LEU A 112 1.28 12.95 24.98
CA LEU A 112 0.22 12.29 25.73
C LEU A 112 -1.15 12.95 25.48
N ASP A 113 -1.21 14.29 25.46
CA ASP A 113 -2.45 15.03 25.14
C ASP A 113 -2.98 14.72 23.73
N LEU A 114 -2.10 14.64 22.73
CA LEU A 114 -2.48 14.26 21.36
C LEU A 114 -2.92 12.81 21.25
N MET A 115 -2.26 11.89 21.96
CA MET A 115 -2.68 10.48 22.03
C MET A 115 -4.06 10.35 22.70
N ASP A 116 -4.28 11.08 23.79
CA ASP A 116 -5.57 11.12 24.47
C ASP A 116 -6.68 11.69 23.57
N TYR A 117 -6.40 12.77 22.85
CA TYR A 117 -7.32 13.35 21.88
C TYR A 117 -7.65 12.35 20.75
N LEU A 118 -6.63 11.67 20.20
CA LEU A 118 -6.81 10.65 19.17
C LEU A 118 -7.70 9.50 19.65
N ILE A 119 -7.47 8.97 20.86
CA ILE A 119 -8.33 7.92 21.45
C ILE A 119 -9.78 8.39 21.53
N ALA A 120 -10.01 9.62 22.00
CA ALA A 120 -11.36 10.19 22.09
C ALA A 120 -12.04 10.27 20.71
N LYS A 121 -11.31 10.71 19.68
CA LYS A 121 -11.82 10.78 18.30
C LYS A 121 -12.09 9.41 17.68
N LEU A 122 -11.22 8.42 17.89
CA LEU A 122 -11.47 7.05 17.44
C LEU A 122 -12.70 6.44 18.12
N LYS A 123 -12.88 6.71 19.42
CA LYS A 123 -14.05 6.29 20.19
C LYS A 123 -15.36 6.90 19.69
N GLU A 124 -15.38 8.19 19.37
CA GLU A 124 -16.54 8.87 18.76
C GLU A 124 -16.99 8.18 17.45
N ARG A 125 -16.08 7.49 16.77
CA ARG A 125 -16.30 6.80 15.49
C ARG A 125 -16.50 5.29 15.61
N ASN A 126 -16.53 4.76 16.84
CA ASN A 126 -16.64 3.33 17.14
C ASN A 126 -15.46 2.49 16.59
N ILE A 127 -14.26 3.08 16.58
CA ILE A 127 -13.01 2.39 16.23
C ILE A 127 -12.39 1.81 17.50
N HIS A 128 -12.03 0.53 17.45
CA HIS A 128 -11.45 -0.21 18.56
C HIS A 128 -9.93 -0.14 18.53
N ILE A 129 -9.30 -0.17 19.70
CA ILE A 129 -7.91 0.20 19.87
C ILE A 129 -7.13 -0.94 20.53
N VAL A 130 -5.96 -1.28 19.99
CA VAL A 130 -4.91 -2.00 20.72
C VAL A 130 -3.74 -1.04 20.92
N ILE A 131 -3.33 -0.84 22.18
CA ILE A 131 -2.17 0.00 22.48
C ILE A 131 -0.96 -0.91 22.66
N THR A 132 0.05 -0.71 21.84
CA THR A 132 1.39 -1.26 22.10
C THR A 132 2.15 -0.26 22.95
N ALA A 133 2.43 -0.62 24.19
CA ALA A 133 2.76 0.36 25.21
C ALA A 133 4.13 1.03 25.01
N GLN A 134 5.11 0.32 24.46
CA GLN A 134 6.49 0.81 24.31
C GLN A 134 7.16 0.25 23.05
N THR A 135 8.28 0.86 22.65
CA THR A 135 9.12 0.45 21.52
C THR A 135 10.55 0.11 21.94
N ASN A 136 11.03 0.75 23.01
CA ASN A 136 12.40 0.66 23.49
C ASN A 136 13.48 1.02 22.45
N PHE A 137 13.16 1.96 21.55
CA PHE A 137 14.12 2.61 20.66
C PHE A 137 13.74 4.09 20.45
N GLY A 138 14.62 4.86 19.80
CA GLY A 138 14.43 6.31 19.63
C GLY A 138 13.42 6.72 18.55
N ASN A 139 13.03 7.99 18.55
CA ASN A 139 12.03 8.62 17.66
C ASN A 139 12.58 9.12 16.30
N GLY A 140 13.71 8.57 15.84
CA GLY A 140 14.57 9.21 14.86
C GLY A 140 14.06 9.18 13.43
N TYR A 141 13.57 8.05 12.93
CA TYR A 141 13.24 7.88 11.51
C TYR A 141 12.26 8.95 10.98
N PRO A 142 12.46 9.50 9.75
CA PRO A 142 13.61 9.35 8.84
C PRO A 142 14.79 10.30 9.18
N GLU A 143 14.67 11.04 10.27
CA GLU A 143 15.63 11.99 10.81
C GLU A 143 16.57 11.32 11.83
N ARG A 144 17.28 12.12 12.64
CA ARG A 144 18.04 11.62 13.81
C ARG A 144 17.15 11.65 15.04
N ASN A 145 17.44 10.75 15.99
CA ASN A 145 16.82 10.79 17.31
C ASN A 145 17.00 12.16 17.98
N ILE A 146 15.94 12.65 18.62
CA ILE A 146 16.00 13.80 19.52
C ILE A 146 15.96 13.28 20.95
N GLN A 147 16.95 13.65 21.76
CA GLN A 147 17.00 13.25 23.18
C GLN A 147 15.88 13.93 23.96
N THR A 148 15.04 13.13 24.60
CA THR A 148 13.88 13.57 25.40
C THR A 148 14.01 13.24 26.89
N GLY A 149 15.04 12.47 27.27
CA GLY A 149 15.27 12.04 28.65
C GLY A 149 14.57 10.74 29.06
N GLY A 150 13.82 10.10 28.16
CA GLY A 150 13.13 8.84 28.45
C GLY A 150 14.07 7.65 28.65
N PHE A 151 13.65 6.68 29.48
CA PHE A 151 14.51 5.60 29.98
C PHE A 151 15.16 4.75 28.88
N SER A 152 14.49 4.53 27.74
CA SER A 152 15.05 3.70 26.67
C SER A 152 16.27 4.31 25.97
N TYR A 153 16.54 5.61 26.12
CA TYR A 153 17.79 6.19 25.60
C TYR A 153 19.04 5.79 26.40
N LYS A 154 18.88 5.18 27.58
CA LYS A 154 20.01 4.74 28.43
C LYS A 154 20.54 3.35 28.09
N TYR A 155 19.82 2.61 27.23
CA TYR A 155 20.11 1.20 26.95
C TYR A 155 20.02 0.93 25.45
N ASP A 156 20.81 0.00 24.96
CA ASP A 156 20.62 -0.54 23.61
C ASP A 156 19.31 -1.36 23.55
N LYS A 157 18.65 -1.38 22.38
CA LYS A 157 17.33 -2.04 22.19
C LYS A 157 17.28 -3.49 22.68
N CYS A 158 18.37 -4.24 22.52
CA CYS A 158 18.45 -5.65 22.93
C CYS A 158 18.80 -5.84 24.41
N ASP A 159 19.36 -4.81 25.05
CA ASP A 159 19.82 -4.86 26.43
C ASP A 159 18.77 -4.35 27.43
N VAL A 160 17.83 -3.52 26.96
CA VAL A 160 16.74 -2.95 27.76
C VAL A 160 15.86 -4.02 28.45
N HIS A 161 15.85 -5.26 27.95
CA HIS A 161 15.05 -6.37 28.48
C HIS A 161 15.76 -7.19 29.56
N SER A 162 17.07 -7.00 29.75
CA SER A 162 17.89 -7.75 30.71
C SER A 162 18.40 -6.88 31.87
N HIS A 163 18.42 -5.55 31.71
CA HIS A 163 18.90 -4.63 32.74
C HIS A 163 17.85 -4.40 33.85
N PRO A 164 18.13 -4.70 35.13
CA PRO A 164 17.14 -4.60 36.20
C PRO A 164 16.52 -3.21 36.36
N GLU A 165 17.31 -2.15 36.21
CA GLU A 165 16.84 -0.75 36.26
C GLU A 165 15.92 -0.43 35.09
N ALA A 166 16.28 -0.83 33.87
CA ALA A 166 15.44 -0.66 32.69
C ALA A 166 14.10 -1.38 32.84
N ILE A 167 14.10 -2.62 33.33
CA ILE A 167 12.86 -3.38 33.57
C ILE A 167 12.00 -2.68 34.62
N THR A 168 12.60 -2.11 35.66
CA THR A 168 11.86 -1.37 36.71
C THR A 168 11.24 -0.08 36.19
N ALA A 169 11.93 0.63 35.29
CA ALA A 169 11.37 1.79 34.59
C ALA A 169 10.17 1.39 33.72
N GLN A 170 10.27 0.27 33.00
CA GLN A 170 9.17 -0.27 32.20
C GLN A 170 7.97 -0.68 33.06
N GLU A 171 8.18 -1.32 34.23
CA GLU A 171 7.08 -1.63 35.16
C GLU A 171 6.35 -0.36 35.62
N THR A 172 7.12 0.68 35.95
CA THR A 172 6.60 1.98 36.40
C THR A 172 5.77 2.62 35.29
N TYR A 173 6.31 2.66 34.07
CA TYR A 173 5.65 3.22 32.91
C TYR A 173 4.36 2.47 32.56
N LEU A 174 4.41 1.13 32.44
CA LEU A 174 3.23 0.31 32.13
C LEU A 174 2.13 0.47 33.17
N HIS A 175 2.48 0.49 34.46
CA HIS A 175 1.51 0.70 35.53
C HIS A 175 0.83 2.08 35.40
N ASN A 176 1.61 3.13 35.16
CA ASN A 176 1.10 4.50 35.07
C ASN A 176 0.27 4.73 33.80
N LEU A 177 0.74 4.25 32.65
CA LEU A 177 0.04 4.35 31.36
C LEU A 177 -1.33 3.66 31.40
N VAL A 178 -1.40 2.42 31.89
CA VAL A 178 -2.65 1.65 31.91
C VAL A 178 -3.69 2.26 32.86
N LYS A 179 -3.23 2.98 33.89
CA LYS A 179 -4.09 3.64 34.89
C LYS A 179 -4.39 5.11 34.55
N HIS A 180 -3.73 5.66 33.54
CA HIS A 180 -3.90 7.03 33.07
C HIS A 180 -5.36 7.31 32.71
N ILE A 181 -5.87 8.46 33.16
CA ILE A 181 -7.22 8.93 32.87
C ILE A 181 -7.14 9.91 31.71
N ASN A 182 -7.73 9.52 30.58
CA ASN A 182 -7.81 10.38 29.42
C ASN A 182 -8.69 11.61 29.75
N PRO A 183 -8.18 12.85 29.65
CA PRO A 183 -8.92 14.05 30.03
C PRO A 183 -10.10 14.36 29.11
N TYR A 184 -10.10 13.87 27.87
CA TYR A 184 -11.19 14.07 26.91
C TYR A 184 -12.36 13.10 27.10
N THR A 185 -12.11 11.91 27.64
CA THR A 185 -13.16 10.90 27.91
C THR A 185 -13.52 10.78 29.39
N GLY A 186 -12.64 11.21 30.29
CA GLY A 186 -12.76 11.03 31.74
C GLY A 186 -12.62 9.58 32.19
N ILE A 187 -12.09 8.69 31.33
CA ILE A 187 -12.03 7.25 31.56
C ILE A 187 -10.57 6.79 31.57
N ALA A 188 -10.23 5.90 32.51
CA ALA A 188 -8.91 5.30 32.55
C ALA A 188 -8.70 4.34 31.37
N TYR A 189 -7.48 4.23 30.83
CA TYR A 189 -7.20 3.36 29.69
C TYR A 189 -7.64 1.89 29.90
N LYS A 190 -7.41 1.35 31.11
CA LYS A 190 -7.88 0.01 31.52
C LYS A 190 -9.40 -0.16 31.57
N ASP A 191 -10.16 0.93 31.62
CA ASP A 191 -11.62 0.95 31.77
C ASP A 191 -12.32 1.41 30.48
N ASP A 192 -11.61 2.01 29.51
CA ASP A 192 -12.19 2.48 28.26
C ASP A 192 -12.61 1.31 27.35
N PRO A 193 -13.90 1.12 27.03
CA PRO A 193 -14.34 -0.01 26.21
C PRO A 193 -13.79 0.01 24.78
N SER A 194 -13.39 1.18 24.25
CA SER A 194 -12.77 1.27 22.92
C SER A 194 -11.36 0.69 22.91
N ILE A 195 -10.64 0.68 24.04
CA ILE A 195 -9.36 -0.03 24.17
C ILE A 195 -9.66 -1.51 24.42
N VAL A 196 -9.31 -2.37 23.46
CA VAL A 196 -9.53 -3.81 23.51
C VAL A 196 -8.48 -4.51 24.36
N GLY A 197 -7.24 -4.04 24.34
CA GLY A 197 -6.15 -4.60 25.12
C GLY A 197 -4.82 -3.92 24.89
N PHE A 198 -3.79 -4.44 25.55
CA PHE A 198 -2.46 -3.86 25.55
C PHE A 198 -1.43 -4.87 25.05
N GLU A 199 -0.60 -4.50 24.10
CA GLU A 199 0.62 -5.23 23.78
C GLU A 199 1.79 -4.62 24.57
N ILE A 200 2.61 -5.47 25.17
CA ILE A 200 3.69 -4.99 26.05
C ILE A 200 4.76 -4.22 25.28
N ASN A 201 5.27 -4.75 24.16
CA ASN A 201 6.37 -4.13 23.44
C ASN A 201 6.27 -4.34 21.92
N ASN A 202 6.63 -3.30 21.17
CA ASN A 202 6.83 -3.36 19.73
C ASN A 202 8.19 -3.99 19.42
N GLU A 203 8.19 -5.11 18.69
CA GLU A 203 9.41 -5.72 18.16
C GLU A 203 10.53 -5.92 19.20
N PRO A 204 10.27 -6.64 20.31
CA PRO A 204 11.25 -6.82 21.36
C PRO A 204 12.49 -7.52 20.81
N CYS A 205 13.67 -7.14 21.29
CA CYS A 205 14.91 -7.85 21.02
C CYS A 205 15.37 -8.56 22.29
N HIS A 206 15.30 -9.89 22.32
CA HIS A 206 15.77 -10.69 23.43
C HIS A 206 17.15 -11.25 23.10
N SER A 207 18.06 -11.22 24.06
CA SER A 207 19.38 -11.87 24.00
C SER A 207 19.53 -12.99 25.04
N GLY A 208 18.57 -13.12 25.95
CA GLY A 208 18.59 -14.08 27.06
C GLY A 208 17.98 -15.46 26.74
N THR A 209 17.93 -16.28 27.80
CA THR A 209 17.33 -17.62 27.85
C THR A 209 15.80 -17.57 27.91
N LYS A 210 15.14 -18.72 27.66
CA LYS A 210 13.68 -18.84 27.75
C LYS A 210 13.15 -18.45 29.14
N GLU A 211 13.89 -18.83 30.18
CA GLU A 211 13.56 -18.56 31.58
C GLU A 211 13.62 -17.06 31.90
N GLU A 212 14.66 -16.36 31.43
CA GLU A 212 14.83 -14.91 31.62
C GLU A 212 13.74 -14.13 30.87
N VAL A 213 13.46 -14.51 29.62
CA VAL A 213 12.40 -13.92 28.81
C VAL A 213 11.03 -14.11 29.47
N LYS A 214 10.74 -15.31 29.97
CA LYS A 214 9.51 -15.60 30.72
C LYS A 214 9.41 -14.76 32.00
N ALA A 215 10.51 -14.62 32.74
CA ALA A 215 10.56 -13.80 33.96
C ALA A 215 10.28 -12.32 33.65
N TYR A 216 10.89 -11.77 32.60
CA TYR A 216 10.63 -10.41 32.12
C TYR A 216 9.15 -10.20 31.78
N ILE A 217 8.55 -11.08 30.96
CA ILE A 217 7.14 -10.96 30.57
C ILE A 217 6.22 -11.02 31.79
N ASN A 218 6.49 -11.90 32.74
CA ASN A 218 5.70 -12.01 33.97
C ASN A 218 5.78 -10.74 34.83
N ARG A 219 6.94 -10.06 34.87
CA ARG A 219 7.09 -8.75 35.54
C ARG A 219 6.21 -7.67 34.89
N MET A 220 6.22 -7.60 33.55
CA MET A 220 5.37 -6.67 32.80
C MET A 220 3.87 -6.96 33.00
N LEU A 221 3.49 -8.25 32.98
CA LEU A 221 2.13 -8.69 33.26
C LEU A 221 1.67 -8.30 34.67
N GLU A 222 2.54 -8.48 35.67
CA GLU A 222 2.26 -8.10 37.06
C GLU A 222 2.08 -6.59 37.21
N ALA A 223 2.93 -5.77 36.57
CA ALA A 223 2.79 -4.31 36.57
C ALA A 223 1.42 -3.87 36.00
N ILE A 224 1.01 -4.46 34.87
CA ILE A 224 -0.31 -4.22 34.28
C ILE A 224 -1.44 -4.75 35.20
N HIS A 225 -1.27 -5.92 35.81
CA HIS A 225 -2.28 -6.55 36.68
C HIS A 225 -2.57 -5.69 37.93
N ARG A 226 -1.54 -5.11 38.55
CA ARG A 226 -1.64 -4.25 39.74
C ARG A 226 -2.50 -2.99 39.53
N THR A 227 -2.69 -2.56 38.28
CA THR A 227 -3.62 -1.46 37.96
C THR A 227 -5.09 -1.85 38.12
N GLY A 228 -5.40 -3.15 38.22
CA GLY A 228 -6.74 -3.71 38.15
C GLY A 228 -7.21 -4.03 36.73
N ASN A 229 -6.31 -4.00 35.73
CA ASN A 229 -6.67 -4.32 34.35
C ASN A 229 -7.38 -5.68 34.22
N ARG A 230 -8.39 -5.73 33.36
CA ARG A 230 -9.14 -6.94 32.98
C ARG A 230 -9.11 -7.22 31.48
N LYS A 231 -8.53 -6.30 30.70
CA LYS A 231 -8.38 -6.43 29.25
C LYS A 231 -7.28 -7.43 28.90
N PRO A 232 -7.38 -8.14 27.76
CA PRO A 232 -6.30 -8.93 27.20
C PRO A 232 -4.95 -8.20 27.17
N VAL A 233 -3.88 -8.94 27.46
CA VAL A 233 -2.50 -8.53 27.23
C VAL A 233 -1.89 -9.39 26.14
N PHE A 234 -1.18 -8.76 25.21
CA PHE A 234 -0.57 -9.36 24.04
C PHE A 234 0.95 -9.26 24.08
N TYR A 235 1.62 -10.13 23.32
CA TYR A 235 3.07 -10.09 23.15
C TYR A 235 3.48 -10.38 21.72
N ASN A 236 4.47 -9.63 21.22
CA ASN A 236 4.99 -9.77 19.87
C ASN A 236 5.85 -11.04 19.73
N VAL A 237 5.56 -11.84 18.70
CA VAL A 237 6.25 -13.10 18.41
C VAL A 237 6.84 -13.15 17.00
N SER A 238 6.84 -12.02 16.29
CA SER A 238 7.52 -11.91 14.99
C SER A 238 9.04 -11.92 15.11
N HIS A 239 9.55 -11.65 16.31
CA HIS A 239 10.97 -11.59 16.62
C HIS A 239 11.36 -12.70 17.61
N ASN A 240 12.64 -13.08 17.61
CA ASN A 240 13.23 -14.02 18.56
C ASN A 240 12.55 -15.41 18.57
N GLU A 241 12.34 -16.01 17.39
CA GLU A 241 11.67 -17.33 17.25
C GLU A 241 12.28 -18.40 18.19
N TYR A 242 13.58 -18.34 18.45
CA TYR A 242 14.30 -19.29 19.32
C TYR A 242 13.78 -19.35 20.79
N VAL A 243 13.08 -18.31 21.27
CA VAL A 243 12.46 -18.25 22.61
C VAL A 243 10.93 -18.25 22.58
N VAL A 244 10.30 -18.53 21.42
CA VAL A 244 8.84 -18.41 21.26
C VAL A 244 8.03 -19.21 22.29
N GLU A 245 8.54 -20.36 22.75
CA GLU A 245 7.90 -21.17 23.81
C GLU A 245 7.69 -20.37 25.11
N ALA A 246 8.65 -19.52 25.49
CA ALA A 246 8.55 -18.69 26.68
C ALA A 246 7.32 -17.76 26.63
N TYR A 247 6.97 -17.26 25.45
CA TYR A 247 5.80 -16.39 25.26
C TYR A 247 4.50 -17.15 25.56
N TYR A 248 4.35 -18.36 25.03
CA TYR A 248 3.14 -19.17 25.18
C TYR A 248 2.96 -19.76 26.59
N GLU A 249 4.06 -19.90 27.34
CA GLU A 249 4.04 -20.35 28.74
C GLU A 249 3.63 -19.26 29.74
N THR A 250 3.54 -18.00 29.33
CA THR A 250 3.10 -16.89 30.18
C THR A 250 1.58 -16.71 30.14
N ALA A 251 1.07 -15.84 31.03
CA ALA A 251 -0.37 -15.56 31.16
C ALA A 251 -0.93 -14.58 30.12
N ILE A 252 -0.14 -14.14 29.12
CA ILE A 252 -0.64 -13.33 27.99
C ILE A 252 -1.85 -14.01 27.34
N GLN A 253 -2.81 -13.27 26.81
CA GLN A 253 -4.00 -13.85 26.19
C GLN A 253 -3.91 -13.92 24.67
N GLY A 254 -2.93 -13.25 24.05
CA GLY A 254 -2.69 -13.36 22.60
C GLY A 254 -1.27 -13.02 22.20
N THR A 255 -0.96 -13.33 20.94
CA THR A 255 0.32 -13.08 20.29
C THR A 255 0.12 -12.23 19.05
N THR A 256 1.13 -11.41 18.74
CA THR A 256 1.06 -10.49 17.61
C THR A 256 2.19 -10.72 16.60
N TYR A 257 1.87 -10.43 15.35
CA TYR A 257 2.63 -10.80 14.17
C TYR A 257 2.70 -9.65 13.17
N GLN A 258 3.74 -9.65 12.35
CA GLN A 258 3.98 -8.68 11.28
C GLN A 258 3.96 -9.37 9.92
N TRP A 259 3.74 -8.59 8.85
CA TRP A 259 4.00 -9.08 7.50
C TRP A 259 4.36 -7.98 6.48
N TYR A 260 5.59 -8.03 5.97
CA TYR A 260 6.04 -7.28 4.80
C TYR A 260 6.47 -8.27 3.72
N PRO A 261 5.53 -8.75 2.86
CA PRO A 261 5.77 -9.88 1.96
C PRO A 261 6.81 -9.60 0.88
N ILE A 262 7.09 -8.32 0.60
CA ILE A 262 7.97 -7.86 -0.48
C ILE A 262 9.06 -6.92 0.05
N GLY A 263 9.58 -7.23 1.24
CA GLY A 263 10.60 -6.43 1.90
C GLY A 263 10.14 -5.02 2.24
N LEU A 264 11.10 -4.16 2.60
CA LEU A 264 10.89 -2.74 2.89
C LEU A 264 12.03 -1.92 2.28
N VAL A 265 11.80 -0.63 2.07
CA VAL A 265 12.82 0.36 1.70
C VAL A 265 13.55 0.00 0.40
N SER A 266 12.79 -0.35 -0.65
CA SER A 266 13.36 -0.61 -1.99
C SER A 266 14.05 0.63 -2.57
N GLY A 267 13.63 1.84 -2.15
CA GLY A 267 14.12 3.12 -2.66
C GLY A 267 13.51 3.53 -4.00
N GLN A 268 12.57 2.73 -4.52
CA GLN A 268 11.81 2.97 -5.75
C GLN A 268 10.48 2.20 -5.74
N THR A 269 9.59 2.50 -6.66
CA THR A 269 8.34 1.72 -6.84
C THR A 269 8.67 0.34 -7.41
N GLN A 270 8.33 -0.73 -6.67
CA GLN A 270 8.46 -2.10 -7.14
C GLN A 270 7.36 -2.45 -8.16
N GLN A 271 7.70 -3.21 -9.20
CA GLN A 271 6.79 -3.62 -10.28
C GLN A 271 6.67 -5.15 -10.35
N GLY A 272 5.55 -5.64 -10.88
CA GLY A 272 5.28 -7.06 -11.13
C GLY A 272 4.12 -7.62 -10.31
N ASN A 273 3.78 -8.88 -10.57
CA ASN A 273 2.71 -9.59 -9.87
C ASN A 273 3.22 -10.21 -8.56
N PHE A 274 2.68 -9.74 -7.44
CA PHE A 274 3.04 -10.18 -6.09
C PHE A 274 1.98 -11.08 -5.43
N LEU A 275 0.93 -11.51 -6.14
CA LEU A 275 -0.07 -12.42 -5.59
C LEU A 275 0.51 -13.75 -5.07
N PRO A 276 1.50 -14.39 -5.73
CA PRO A 276 2.17 -15.58 -5.17
C PRO A 276 2.85 -15.36 -3.82
N TYR A 277 3.25 -14.11 -3.52
CA TYR A 277 3.97 -13.77 -2.28
C TYR A 277 3.04 -13.77 -1.07
N ILE A 278 1.73 -13.70 -1.31
CA ILE A 278 0.72 -13.58 -0.27
C ILE A 278 -0.28 -14.74 -0.28
N ASP A 279 0.05 -15.83 -0.97
CA ASP A 279 -0.78 -17.05 -1.04
C ASP A 279 -1.04 -17.63 0.36
N ARG A 280 0.00 -17.71 1.21
CA ARG A 280 -0.09 -18.27 2.57
C ARG A 280 0.70 -17.45 3.58
N TYR A 281 0.22 -17.48 4.82
CA TYR A 281 0.93 -17.00 6.00
C TYR A 281 1.21 -18.19 6.92
N ASP A 282 2.34 -18.85 6.70
CA ASP A 282 2.72 -20.05 7.45
C ASP A 282 3.44 -19.68 8.75
N ILE A 283 2.93 -20.18 9.88
CA ILE A 283 3.56 -20.00 11.19
C ILE A 283 4.34 -21.28 11.51
N SER A 284 5.66 -21.24 11.28
CA SER A 284 6.62 -22.37 11.36
C SER A 284 6.59 -23.18 12.67
N PHE A 285 6.12 -22.55 13.75
CA PHE A 285 6.09 -23.10 15.11
C PHE A 285 4.67 -23.45 15.60
N ALA A 286 3.63 -23.26 14.79
CA ALA A 286 2.24 -23.46 15.20
C ALA A 286 1.96 -24.87 15.78
N ASP A 287 2.49 -25.91 15.13
CA ASP A 287 2.30 -27.31 15.54
C ASP A 287 3.31 -27.77 16.62
N LYS A 288 4.32 -26.94 16.92
CA LYS A 288 5.43 -27.30 17.82
C LYS A 288 5.27 -26.70 19.21
N VAL A 289 4.57 -25.56 19.33
CA VAL A 289 4.47 -24.80 20.58
C VAL A 289 3.20 -25.16 21.35
N LYS A 290 3.37 -25.66 22.58
CA LYS A 290 2.26 -26.02 23.46
C LYS A 290 1.41 -24.78 23.78
N GLY A 291 0.09 -24.92 23.58
CA GLY A 291 -0.85 -23.83 23.88
C GLY A 291 -1.01 -22.80 22.77
N PHE A 292 -0.41 -23.03 21.58
CA PHE A 292 -0.54 -22.16 20.41
C PHE A 292 -1.99 -21.75 20.13
N HIS A 293 -2.90 -22.73 20.00
CA HIS A 293 -4.31 -22.51 19.72
C HIS A 293 -5.11 -21.86 20.86
N LYS A 294 -4.51 -21.61 22.03
CA LYS A 294 -5.21 -20.98 23.17
C LYS A 294 -5.00 -19.47 23.24
N LYS A 295 -4.15 -18.91 22.37
CA LYS A 295 -3.83 -17.48 22.32
C LYS A 295 -4.49 -16.85 21.10
N ALA A 296 -5.04 -15.65 21.26
CA ALA A 296 -5.51 -14.87 20.11
C ALA A 296 -4.35 -14.46 19.21
N ARG A 297 -4.65 -14.24 17.92
CA ARG A 297 -3.66 -13.88 16.91
C ARG A 297 -4.02 -12.56 16.24
N LEU A 298 -3.08 -11.62 16.28
CA LEU A 298 -3.23 -10.28 15.74
C LEU A 298 -2.09 -10.00 14.75
N ILE A 299 -2.40 -9.39 13.62
CA ILE A 299 -1.41 -8.72 12.79
C ILE A 299 -1.33 -7.28 13.29
N TYR A 300 -0.24 -6.93 13.99
CA TYR A 300 -0.05 -5.58 14.53
C TYR A 300 0.38 -4.60 13.43
N GLU A 301 1.17 -5.08 12.48
CA GLU A 301 1.68 -4.30 11.35
C GLU A 301 1.76 -5.16 10.09
N PHE A 302 1.31 -4.63 8.96
CA PHE A 302 1.54 -5.22 7.65
C PHE A 302 1.46 -4.15 6.57
N ASP A 303 2.14 -4.38 5.45
CA ASP A 303 1.95 -3.61 4.23
C ASP A 303 2.60 -4.33 3.05
N PRO A 304 1.99 -4.38 1.86
CA PRO A 304 2.74 -4.63 0.65
C PRO A 304 3.51 -3.34 0.32
N ALA A 305 4.72 -3.24 0.86
CA ALA A 305 5.54 -2.04 0.82
C ALA A 305 6.06 -1.69 -0.59
N ASP A 306 6.36 -0.42 -0.79
CA ASP A 306 6.99 0.10 -2.02
C ASP A 306 6.22 -0.16 -3.33
N ILE A 307 4.90 -0.36 -3.27
CA ILE A 307 4.04 -0.50 -4.45
C ILE A 307 2.86 0.49 -4.45
N MET A 308 2.45 0.87 -5.66
CA MET A 308 1.25 1.68 -5.92
C MET A 308 0.03 0.85 -6.35
N TYR A 309 0.16 -0.48 -6.41
CA TYR A 309 -0.93 -1.36 -6.84
C TYR A 309 -2.07 -1.43 -5.83
N SER A 310 -3.27 -1.75 -6.34
CA SER A 310 -4.51 -1.76 -5.56
C SER A 310 -5.13 -3.15 -5.40
N TYR A 311 -4.43 -4.23 -5.78
CA TYR A 311 -4.97 -5.59 -5.74
C TYR A 311 -4.55 -6.41 -4.49
N MET A 312 -3.60 -5.93 -3.69
CA MET A 312 -2.95 -6.73 -2.65
C MET A 312 -3.76 -6.84 -1.34
N TYR A 313 -4.36 -5.75 -0.85
CA TYR A 313 -4.90 -5.72 0.51
C TYR A 313 -6.02 -6.76 0.77
N PRO A 314 -7.01 -6.97 -0.12
CA PRO A 314 -8.04 -7.99 0.10
C PRO A 314 -7.50 -9.42 0.06
N ALA A 315 -6.51 -9.69 -0.79
CA ALA A 315 -5.83 -10.98 -0.82
C ALA A 315 -5.03 -11.23 0.47
N MET A 316 -4.34 -10.22 1.00
CA MET A 316 -3.69 -10.32 2.31
C MET A 316 -4.71 -10.54 3.43
N ALA A 317 -5.84 -9.83 3.43
CA ALA A 317 -6.92 -10.03 4.39
C ALA A 317 -7.46 -11.47 4.34
N ARG A 318 -7.68 -12.02 3.14
CA ARG A 318 -8.05 -13.43 2.94
C ARG A 318 -7.01 -14.37 3.57
N THR A 319 -5.73 -14.17 3.27
CA THR A 319 -4.65 -14.99 3.81
C THR A 319 -4.55 -14.91 5.34
N PHE A 320 -4.74 -13.73 5.93
CA PHE A 320 -4.80 -13.58 7.39
C PHE A 320 -6.01 -14.30 7.99
N ARG A 321 -7.18 -14.25 7.34
CA ARG A 321 -8.37 -14.97 7.81
C ARG A 321 -8.19 -16.48 7.72
N MET A 322 -7.56 -16.99 6.66
CA MET A 322 -7.14 -18.40 6.54
C MET A 322 -6.19 -18.80 7.67
N ALA A 323 -5.18 -17.97 7.97
CA ALA A 323 -4.26 -18.20 9.07
C ALA A 323 -4.89 -17.97 10.46
N GLY A 324 -6.14 -17.52 10.53
CA GLY A 324 -6.94 -17.44 11.75
C GLY A 324 -6.74 -16.18 12.59
N PHE A 325 -6.23 -15.11 11.98
CA PHE A 325 -6.13 -13.79 12.58
C PHE A 325 -7.52 -13.11 12.68
N GLN A 326 -7.70 -12.34 13.75
CA GLN A 326 -8.94 -11.60 14.02
C GLN A 326 -8.74 -10.09 14.13
N TRP A 327 -7.50 -9.65 14.29
CA TRP A 327 -7.12 -8.25 14.29
C TRP A 327 -6.05 -8.05 13.23
N VAL A 328 -6.22 -7.06 12.37
CA VAL A 328 -5.27 -6.78 11.30
C VAL A 328 -5.13 -5.27 11.12
N THR A 329 -3.95 -4.71 11.37
CA THR A 329 -3.68 -3.28 11.26
C THR A 329 -2.51 -2.97 10.32
N GLN A 330 -2.78 -2.22 9.26
CA GLN A 330 -1.79 -1.82 8.26
C GLN A 330 -0.81 -0.81 8.86
N PHE A 331 0.47 -0.84 8.49
CA PHE A 331 1.46 0.15 8.90
C PHE A 331 1.94 0.93 7.68
N ALA A 332 1.85 2.25 7.62
CA ALA A 332 0.93 3.08 8.41
C ALA A 332 0.07 3.95 7.47
N TYR A 333 -1.02 4.50 8.02
CA TYR A 333 -1.79 5.55 7.37
C TYR A 333 -0.97 6.84 7.38
N ASP A 334 -0.71 7.40 6.21
CA ASP A 334 0.11 8.60 6.03
C ASP A 334 -0.74 9.85 6.34
N PRO A 335 -0.35 10.71 7.31
CA PRO A 335 -1.13 11.88 7.67
C PRO A 335 -1.36 12.80 6.49
N MET A 336 -2.62 13.20 6.27
CA MET A 336 -3.02 13.89 5.04
C MET A 336 -2.23 15.17 4.76
N ASP A 337 -1.83 15.90 5.80
CA ASP A 337 -1.11 17.16 5.67
C ASP A 337 0.36 17.00 5.20
N ILE A 338 0.94 15.79 5.26
CA ILE A 338 2.30 15.49 4.77
C ILE A 338 2.34 14.41 3.69
N ALA A 339 1.22 13.75 3.41
CA ALA A 339 1.11 12.68 2.43
C ALA A 339 1.41 13.11 0.98
N TYR A 340 1.41 14.42 0.68
CA TYR A 340 1.89 14.92 -0.61
C TYR A 340 3.36 14.57 -0.88
N ALA A 341 4.15 14.23 0.16
CA ALA A 341 5.58 13.96 0.08
C ALA A 341 5.99 12.55 0.56
N ASN A 342 5.07 11.79 1.16
CA ASN A 342 5.30 10.45 1.70
C ASN A 342 6.54 10.37 2.61
N THR A 343 6.61 11.25 3.60
CA THR A 343 7.81 11.37 4.47
C THR A 343 7.72 10.61 5.77
N GLU A 344 6.53 10.14 6.17
CA GLU A 344 6.35 9.49 7.46
C GLU A 344 7.12 8.19 7.56
N TYR A 345 6.74 7.22 6.73
CA TYR A 345 7.51 6.03 6.46
C TYR A 345 7.57 5.84 4.96
N GLN A 346 8.70 6.14 4.35
CA GLN A 346 8.81 6.28 2.89
C GLN A 346 8.29 5.05 2.13
N THR A 347 8.31 3.87 2.76
CA THR A 347 7.96 2.57 2.18
C THR A 347 6.46 2.27 2.23
N HIS A 348 5.73 2.97 3.11
CA HIS A 348 4.31 2.83 3.34
C HIS A 348 3.61 4.07 2.80
N PHE A 349 2.74 3.90 1.80
CA PHE A 349 2.03 5.03 1.23
C PHE A 349 0.54 4.72 1.09
N LEU A 350 -0.23 5.09 2.12
CA LEU A 350 -1.67 4.91 2.21
C LEU A 350 -2.34 6.18 2.73
N ASN A 351 -3.14 6.82 1.89
CA ASN A 351 -4.00 7.94 2.26
C ASN A 351 -5.22 7.99 1.31
N LEU A 352 -6.40 8.37 1.80
CA LEU A 352 -7.61 8.39 0.97
C LEU A 352 -7.52 9.40 -0.19
N ALA A 353 -6.94 10.57 0.06
CA ALA A 353 -6.81 11.60 -0.96
C ALA A 353 -5.62 11.35 -1.89
N TYR A 354 -4.47 10.90 -1.37
CA TYR A 354 -3.25 10.79 -2.17
C TYR A 354 -3.04 9.41 -2.82
N THR A 355 -3.63 8.34 -2.28
CA THR A 355 -3.58 7.00 -2.88
C THR A 355 -4.97 6.36 -3.00
N PRO A 356 -5.92 7.01 -3.71
CA PRO A 356 -7.34 6.62 -3.70
C PRO A 356 -7.57 5.16 -4.12
N HIS A 357 -6.82 4.66 -5.11
CA HIS A 357 -6.86 3.25 -5.51
C HIS A 357 -6.51 2.29 -4.34
N LYS A 358 -5.41 2.54 -3.62
CA LYS A 358 -5.00 1.76 -2.44
C LYS A 358 -6.01 1.91 -1.30
N ALA A 359 -6.56 3.10 -1.11
CA ALA A 359 -7.55 3.37 -0.07
C ALA A 359 -8.85 2.59 -0.29
N ILE A 360 -9.38 2.54 -1.52
CA ILE A 360 -10.54 1.70 -1.84
C ILE A 360 -10.21 0.20 -1.69
N SER A 361 -8.99 -0.21 -2.04
CA SER A 361 -8.52 -1.58 -1.79
C SER A 361 -8.54 -1.94 -0.30
N ILE A 362 -8.08 -1.03 0.59
CA ILE A 362 -8.18 -1.16 2.05
C ILE A 362 -9.63 -1.26 2.53
N LYS A 363 -10.55 -0.46 1.96
CA LYS A 363 -11.98 -0.56 2.26
C LYS A 363 -12.55 -1.95 1.93
N ILE A 364 -12.15 -2.52 0.78
CA ILE A 364 -12.55 -3.87 0.37
C ILE A 364 -11.93 -4.91 1.31
N ALA A 365 -10.68 -4.74 1.71
CA ALA A 365 -10.01 -5.63 2.66
C ALA A 365 -10.68 -5.64 4.04
N ALA A 366 -11.19 -4.48 4.50
CA ALA A 366 -11.96 -4.40 5.74
C ALA A 366 -13.27 -5.20 5.67
N GLU A 367 -13.93 -5.22 4.50
CA GLU A 367 -15.09 -6.09 4.27
C GLU A 367 -14.68 -7.58 4.24
N ALA A 368 -13.57 -7.91 3.58
CA ALA A 368 -13.05 -9.28 3.55
C ALA A 368 -12.75 -9.79 4.97
N ALA A 369 -12.05 -9.00 5.79
CA ALA A 369 -11.74 -9.39 7.17
C ALA A 369 -13.00 -9.65 8.02
N ARG A 370 -14.09 -8.91 7.80
CA ARG A 370 -15.36 -9.07 8.53
C ARG A 370 -16.21 -10.23 8.03
N HIS A 371 -16.16 -10.54 6.74
CA HIS A 371 -17.08 -11.50 6.12
C HIS A 371 -16.47 -12.87 5.83
N LEU A 372 -15.15 -12.97 5.66
CA LEU A 372 -14.47 -14.25 5.50
C LEU A 372 -14.37 -14.98 6.84
N ARG A 373 -14.65 -16.28 6.83
CA ARG A 373 -14.60 -17.09 8.06
C ARG A 373 -13.16 -17.36 8.46
N ARG A 374 -12.91 -17.34 9.76
CA ARG A 374 -11.62 -17.64 10.38
C ARG A 374 -11.26 -19.11 10.13
N GLY A 375 -10.09 -19.37 9.55
CA GLY A 375 -9.58 -20.72 9.27
C GLY A 375 -10.20 -21.41 8.06
N GLU A 376 -11.12 -20.77 7.34
CA GLU A 376 -11.65 -21.31 6.09
C GLU A 376 -10.62 -21.16 4.97
N SER A 377 -10.44 -22.21 4.15
CA SER A 377 -9.57 -22.18 2.97
C SER A 377 -10.31 -21.61 1.75
N TYR A 378 -9.60 -20.87 0.92
CA TYR A 378 -10.11 -20.29 -0.33
C TYR A 378 -9.33 -20.76 -1.56
N GLY A 379 -8.63 -21.90 -1.45
CA GLY A 379 -7.76 -22.43 -2.50
C GLY A 379 -6.34 -21.85 -2.45
N SER A 380 -5.54 -22.18 -3.47
CA SER A 380 -4.19 -21.65 -3.69
C SER A 380 -4.17 -20.79 -4.95
N TYR A 381 -3.20 -19.90 -5.07
CA TYR A 381 -2.98 -19.09 -6.25
C TYR A 381 -2.81 -19.95 -7.53
N PRO A 382 -3.53 -19.64 -8.64
CA PRO A 382 -4.31 -18.42 -8.90
C PRO A 382 -5.82 -18.53 -8.62
N GLN A 383 -6.31 -19.68 -8.17
CA GLN A 383 -7.75 -19.89 -7.93
C GLN A 383 -8.27 -18.99 -6.81
N ASP A 384 -7.42 -18.71 -5.83
CA ASP A 384 -7.69 -17.85 -4.68
C ASP A 384 -7.92 -16.37 -5.04
N THR A 385 -7.75 -15.96 -6.29
CA THR A 385 -8.01 -14.59 -6.77
C THR A 385 -9.50 -14.23 -6.81
N LEU A 386 -10.37 -15.25 -6.71
CA LEU A 386 -11.79 -15.16 -6.47
C LEU A 386 -12.11 -15.85 -5.14
N PHE A 387 -12.73 -15.15 -4.20
CA PHE A 387 -12.94 -15.70 -2.86
C PHE A 387 -14.15 -15.09 -2.16
N GLY A 388 -14.64 -15.82 -1.15
CA GLY A 388 -15.80 -15.42 -0.35
C GLY A 388 -17.02 -15.05 -1.19
N ASP A 389 -17.86 -14.17 -0.65
CA ASP A 389 -19.04 -13.67 -1.35
C ASP A 389 -18.73 -12.39 -2.13
N GLY A 390 -18.17 -12.57 -3.33
CA GLY A 390 -18.03 -11.49 -4.32
C GLY A 390 -16.72 -10.71 -4.27
N PHE A 391 -15.67 -11.24 -3.65
CA PHE A 391 -14.34 -10.63 -3.74
C PHE A 391 -13.57 -11.13 -4.96
N ARG A 392 -12.89 -10.19 -5.63
CA ARG A 392 -11.99 -10.47 -6.75
C ARG A 392 -10.76 -9.57 -6.66
N VAL A 393 -9.59 -10.14 -6.96
CA VAL A 393 -8.35 -9.38 -7.17
C VAL A 393 -7.74 -9.71 -8.52
N SER A 394 -7.09 -8.74 -9.16
CA SER A 394 -6.50 -8.90 -10.50
C SER A 394 -5.26 -8.03 -10.65
N TYR A 395 -4.12 -8.67 -10.93
CA TYR A 395 -2.88 -7.96 -11.25
C TYR A 395 -2.98 -7.21 -12.59
N THR A 396 -3.48 -7.89 -13.63
CA THR A 396 -3.53 -7.36 -15.00
C THR A 396 -4.46 -6.16 -15.14
N GLU A 397 -5.53 -6.11 -14.35
CA GLU A 397 -6.44 -4.95 -14.28
C GLU A 397 -6.05 -3.96 -13.17
N ASN A 398 -5.02 -4.27 -12.37
CA ASN A 398 -4.66 -3.57 -11.15
C ASN A 398 -5.91 -3.24 -10.30
N LEU A 399 -6.65 -4.28 -9.92
CA LEU A 399 -8.01 -4.17 -9.38
C LEU A 399 -8.21 -5.05 -8.14
N SER A 400 -8.92 -4.50 -7.16
CA SER A 400 -9.66 -5.18 -6.12
C SER A 400 -11.13 -4.82 -6.26
N GLU A 401 -12.01 -5.80 -6.11
CA GLU A 401 -13.45 -5.64 -6.26
C GLU A 401 -14.21 -6.40 -5.17
N LEU A 402 -15.28 -5.78 -4.66
CA LEU A 402 -16.35 -6.43 -3.90
C LEU A 402 -17.66 -6.21 -4.64
N ASN A 403 -18.30 -7.29 -5.07
CA ASN A 403 -19.58 -7.28 -5.75
C ASN A 403 -20.50 -8.35 -5.15
N ASN A 404 -21.21 -8.02 -4.07
CA ASN A 404 -22.08 -8.95 -3.34
C ASN A 404 -23.59 -8.67 -3.53
N GLY A 405 -23.95 -7.86 -4.53
CA GLY A 405 -25.33 -7.50 -4.83
C GLY A 405 -25.92 -6.35 -3.99
N ARG A 406 -25.31 -5.98 -2.86
CA ARG A 406 -25.69 -4.79 -2.06
C ARG A 406 -24.58 -3.75 -1.97
N LYS A 407 -23.34 -4.20 -1.83
CA LYS A 407 -22.13 -3.38 -1.89
C LYS A 407 -21.44 -3.65 -3.22
N TYR A 408 -21.03 -2.56 -3.88
CA TYR A 408 -20.29 -2.63 -5.13
C TYR A 408 -19.08 -1.69 -5.07
N TYR A 409 -17.93 -2.25 -4.72
CA TYR A 409 -16.69 -1.51 -4.51
C TYR A 409 -15.63 -1.95 -5.49
N TYR A 410 -14.84 -1.01 -6.03
CA TYR A 410 -13.79 -1.30 -7.00
C TYR A 410 -12.66 -0.27 -6.90
N SER A 411 -11.42 -0.76 -6.78
CA SER A 411 -10.24 0.10 -6.61
C SER A 411 -9.72 0.71 -7.90
N ASN A 412 -10.23 0.29 -9.05
CA ASN A 412 -9.88 0.81 -10.37
C ASN A 412 -11.06 0.59 -11.34
N ASN A 413 -10.90 0.99 -12.61
CA ASN A 413 -11.87 0.71 -13.65
C ASN A 413 -12.27 -0.78 -13.65
N THR A 414 -13.57 -1.05 -13.69
CA THR A 414 -14.12 -2.40 -13.75
C THR A 414 -15.17 -2.52 -14.86
N HIS A 415 -15.21 -3.69 -15.49
CA HIS A 415 -16.24 -4.06 -16.46
C HIS A 415 -17.25 -5.05 -15.88
N SER A 416 -17.07 -5.50 -14.64
CA SER A 416 -18.01 -6.39 -13.96
C SER A 416 -19.37 -5.70 -13.80
N LEU A 417 -20.47 -6.36 -14.17
CA LEU A 417 -21.80 -5.85 -13.85
C LEU A 417 -22.09 -6.07 -12.36
N PRO A 418 -22.78 -5.13 -11.66
CA PRO A 418 -23.28 -5.39 -10.32
C PRO A 418 -24.15 -6.65 -10.32
N ARG A 419 -23.95 -7.57 -9.36
CA ARG A 419 -24.75 -8.80 -9.26
C ARG A 419 -26.25 -8.52 -9.16
N ASN A 420 -26.63 -7.42 -8.53
CA ASN A 420 -28.00 -6.91 -8.50
C ASN A 420 -28.03 -5.39 -8.38
N ALA A 421 -28.09 -4.68 -9.52
CA ALA A 421 -28.10 -3.21 -9.55
C ALA A 421 -29.30 -2.59 -8.79
N SER A 422 -30.44 -3.29 -8.72
CA SER A 422 -31.66 -2.77 -8.06
C SER A 422 -31.60 -2.81 -6.53
N GLN A 423 -30.65 -3.55 -5.95
CA GLN A 423 -30.49 -3.72 -4.50
C GLN A 423 -29.22 -3.08 -3.95
N LEU A 424 -28.52 -2.29 -4.76
CA LEU A 424 -27.34 -1.56 -4.33
C LEU A 424 -27.70 -0.62 -3.18
N MET A 425 -26.82 -0.59 -2.18
CA MET A 425 -26.93 0.24 -0.98
C MET A 425 -25.69 1.08 -0.75
N SER A 426 -24.53 0.65 -1.27
CA SER A 426 -23.29 1.43 -1.19
C SER A 426 -22.41 1.11 -2.40
N ILE A 427 -21.88 2.15 -3.02
CA ILE A 427 -20.90 2.11 -4.10
C ILE A 427 -19.67 2.88 -3.63
N ALA A 428 -18.48 2.35 -3.88
CA ALA A 428 -17.22 3.03 -3.57
C ALA A 428 -16.21 2.71 -4.66
N GLY A 429 -15.71 3.73 -5.35
CA GLY A 429 -14.96 3.54 -6.58
C GLY A 429 -13.77 4.48 -6.69
N CYS A 430 -12.75 4.02 -7.41
CA CYS A 430 -11.75 4.86 -8.05
C CYS A 430 -11.72 4.46 -9.53
N GLY A 431 -11.97 5.39 -10.47
CA GLY A 431 -12.25 5.06 -11.87
C GLY A 431 -13.73 4.77 -12.15
N SER A 432 -14.03 4.08 -13.26
CA SER A 432 -15.40 3.86 -13.78
C SER A 432 -15.87 2.41 -13.63
N SER A 433 -17.18 2.23 -13.61
CA SER A 433 -17.89 0.94 -13.64
C SER A 433 -19.12 1.02 -14.57
N PRO A 434 -19.82 -0.10 -14.82
CA PRO A 434 -21.05 -0.06 -15.63
C PRO A 434 -22.19 0.79 -15.04
N VAL A 435 -22.13 1.17 -13.76
CA VAL A 435 -23.15 2.02 -13.12
C VAL A 435 -22.66 3.42 -12.74
N VAL A 436 -21.35 3.69 -12.83
CA VAL A 436 -20.77 5.01 -12.60
C VAL A 436 -19.68 5.28 -13.64
N HIS A 437 -19.89 6.27 -14.50
CA HIS A 437 -18.84 6.77 -15.39
C HIS A 437 -18.26 8.06 -14.83
N TYR A 438 -16.95 8.11 -14.62
CA TYR A 438 -16.23 9.23 -14.02
C TYR A 438 -14.82 9.30 -14.57
N GLU A 439 -14.40 10.49 -15.03
CA GLU A 439 -13.05 10.72 -15.58
C GLU A 439 -12.01 11.14 -14.54
N GLY A 440 -12.44 11.59 -13.36
CA GLY A 440 -11.53 12.00 -12.30
C GLY A 440 -10.76 10.82 -11.70
N THR A 441 -9.61 11.12 -11.11
CA THR A 441 -8.71 10.13 -10.51
C THR A 441 -8.90 10.00 -9.00
N GLY A 442 -9.73 10.85 -8.40
CA GLY A 442 -10.12 10.76 -6.99
C GLY A 442 -11.08 9.60 -6.71
N ALA A 443 -11.07 9.13 -5.46
CA ALA A 443 -12.08 8.18 -4.97
C ALA A 443 -13.46 8.85 -4.84
N TYR A 444 -14.53 8.08 -5.00
CA TYR A 444 -15.90 8.51 -4.69
C TYR A 444 -16.67 7.44 -3.95
N PHE A 445 -17.75 7.88 -3.30
CA PHE A 445 -18.63 7.03 -2.55
C PHE A 445 -20.09 7.45 -2.72
N ILE A 446 -20.98 6.48 -2.90
CA ILE A 446 -22.40 6.69 -3.11
C ILE A 446 -23.17 5.80 -2.14
N ASP A 447 -23.74 6.38 -1.10
CA ASP A 447 -24.42 5.67 -0.03
C ASP A 447 -25.93 5.89 -0.11
N CYS A 448 -26.71 4.82 -0.15
CA CYS A 448 -28.16 4.90 -0.09
C CYS A 448 -28.61 5.16 1.34
N LEU A 449 -29.18 6.33 1.59
CA LEU A 449 -29.70 6.73 2.90
C LEU A 449 -31.09 6.13 3.14
N GLU A 450 -31.91 6.17 2.10
CA GLU A 450 -33.20 5.48 1.98
C GLU A 450 -33.58 5.38 0.50
N ALA A 451 -34.65 4.64 0.16
CA ALA A 451 -35.05 4.45 -1.24
C ALA A 451 -35.29 5.80 -1.95
N GLY A 452 -34.53 6.03 -3.03
CA GLY A 452 -34.53 7.26 -3.83
C GLY A 452 -33.74 8.42 -3.24
N VAL A 453 -33.00 8.23 -2.14
CA VAL A 453 -32.17 9.28 -1.50
C VAL A 453 -30.77 8.75 -1.21
N TRP A 454 -29.77 9.38 -1.82
CA TRP A 454 -28.38 8.94 -1.78
C TRP A 454 -27.44 10.08 -1.38
N ARG A 455 -26.33 9.76 -0.73
CA ARG A 455 -25.22 10.69 -0.48
C ARG A 455 -24.08 10.36 -1.43
N LEU A 456 -23.63 11.34 -2.20
CA LEU A 456 -22.44 11.27 -3.04
C LEU A 456 -21.31 12.06 -2.38
N GLU A 457 -20.14 11.45 -2.26
CA GLU A 457 -18.90 12.10 -1.83
C GLU A 457 -17.82 11.85 -2.87
N VAL A 458 -17.11 12.90 -3.27
CA VAL A 458 -16.06 12.86 -4.30
C VAL A 458 -14.80 13.51 -3.75
N MET A 459 -13.71 12.73 -3.71
CA MET A 459 -12.37 13.21 -3.35
C MET A 459 -11.74 13.95 -4.54
N PRO A 460 -10.82 14.90 -4.29
CA PRO A 460 -10.05 15.53 -5.35
C PRO A 460 -9.21 14.51 -6.13
N ASP A 461 -8.81 14.91 -7.33
CA ASP A 461 -7.93 14.11 -8.16
C ASP A 461 -6.55 13.99 -7.52
N ALA A 462 -6.00 12.79 -7.61
CA ALA A 462 -4.64 12.46 -7.21
C ALA A 462 -3.86 12.04 -8.45
N VAL A 463 -2.74 12.72 -8.72
CA VAL A 463 -1.85 12.36 -9.81
C VAL A 463 -0.45 12.15 -9.28
N THR A 464 0.10 10.95 -9.44
CA THR A 464 1.48 10.66 -9.09
C THR A 464 2.41 11.43 -10.01
N VAL A 465 3.16 12.36 -9.44
CA VAL A 465 4.09 13.23 -10.18
C VAL A 465 5.55 12.84 -9.94
N SER A 466 5.81 12.04 -8.91
CA SER A 466 7.12 11.52 -8.57
C SER A 466 7.07 10.12 -7.99
N ASP A 467 8.18 9.38 -8.03
CA ASP A 467 8.27 8.10 -7.31
C ASP A 467 8.12 8.36 -5.78
N PRO A 468 7.05 7.86 -5.15
CA PRO A 468 6.78 8.09 -3.74
C PRO A 468 7.78 7.36 -2.82
N PHE A 469 8.43 6.30 -3.29
CA PHE A 469 9.30 5.44 -2.48
C PHE A 469 10.79 5.79 -2.61
N ALA A 470 11.13 6.75 -3.48
CA ALA A 470 12.45 7.39 -3.49
C ALA A 470 12.72 8.15 -2.19
N LYS A 471 13.97 8.59 -1.98
CA LYS A 471 14.39 9.31 -0.75
C LYS A 471 13.35 10.33 -0.25
N PRO A 472 12.89 10.25 1.01
CA PRO A 472 11.82 11.10 1.53
C PRO A 472 12.31 12.53 1.73
N SER A 473 11.44 13.50 1.42
CA SER A 473 11.69 14.92 1.67
C SER A 473 10.40 15.71 1.56
N LEU A 474 10.10 16.58 2.53
CA LEU A 474 8.96 17.51 2.46
C LEU A 474 9.06 18.49 1.27
N ALA A 475 10.23 18.64 0.66
CA ALA A 475 10.43 19.44 -0.53
C ALA A 475 10.11 18.70 -1.85
N LYS A 476 9.90 17.37 -1.79
CA LYS A 476 9.60 16.48 -2.92
C LYS A 476 8.12 16.15 -2.90
N GLU A 477 7.37 16.72 -3.83
CA GLU A 477 5.97 16.36 -4.03
C GLU A 477 5.90 15.06 -4.84
N VAL A 478 5.19 14.05 -4.34
CA VAL A 478 5.05 12.73 -4.96
C VAL A 478 3.69 12.51 -5.59
N VAL A 479 2.65 13.13 -5.03
CA VAL A 479 1.30 13.15 -5.59
C VAL A 479 0.77 14.58 -5.53
N SER A 480 0.32 15.08 -6.68
CA SER A 480 -0.36 16.38 -6.78
C SER A 480 -1.87 16.21 -6.62
N ILE A 481 -2.47 17.07 -5.79
CA ILE A 481 -3.92 17.17 -5.58
C ILE A 481 -4.50 18.28 -6.44
N ILE A 482 -5.57 17.95 -7.17
CA ILE A 482 -6.23 18.86 -8.10
C ILE A 482 -7.75 18.79 -7.90
N TYR A 483 -8.39 19.96 -7.88
CA TYR A 483 -9.85 20.07 -7.79
C TYR A 483 -10.44 20.12 -9.19
N GLY A 484 -10.25 19.04 -9.94
CA GLY A 484 -10.81 18.86 -11.28
C GLY A 484 -12.33 18.89 -11.27
N CYS A 485 -12.92 19.45 -12.32
CA CYS A 485 -14.36 19.40 -12.55
C CYS A 485 -14.63 18.38 -13.65
N TRP A 486 -15.37 17.31 -13.33
CA TRP A 486 -15.62 16.23 -14.28
C TRP A 486 -17.10 15.91 -14.38
N ASP A 487 -17.52 15.44 -15.55
CA ASP A 487 -18.85 14.86 -15.67
C ASP A 487 -18.87 13.50 -14.97
N MET A 488 -19.96 13.23 -14.23
CA MET A 488 -20.22 11.94 -13.61
C MET A 488 -21.59 11.43 -14.05
N ALA A 489 -21.61 10.31 -14.76
CA ALA A 489 -22.86 9.63 -15.13
C ALA A 489 -23.20 8.54 -14.12
N LEU A 490 -24.42 8.58 -13.58
CA LEU A 490 -24.93 7.63 -12.60
C LEU A 490 -26.07 6.81 -13.21
N GLN A 491 -25.89 5.50 -13.30
CA GLN A 491 -26.90 4.53 -13.77
C GLN A 491 -27.35 3.64 -12.62
N ILE A 492 -27.89 4.27 -11.57
CA ILE A 492 -28.37 3.59 -10.36
C ILE A 492 -29.90 3.46 -10.47
N PRO A 493 -30.48 2.24 -10.62
CA PRO A 493 -31.91 2.06 -10.86
C PRO A 493 -32.82 2.72 -9.82
N ASP A 494 -32.44 2.68 -8.54
CA ASP A 494 -33.23 3.32 -7.48
C ASP A 494 -33.17 4.86 -7.53
N LEU A 495 -32.10 5.47 -8.05
CA LEU A 495 -32.04 6.93 -8.22
C LEU A 495 -32.79 7.37 -9.48
N GLY A 496 -32.73 6.57 -10.55
CA GLY A 496 -33.24 6.89 -11.88
C GLY A 496 -32.40 7.96 -12.59
N GLU A 497 -32.81 8.33 -13.81
CA GLU A 497 -32.07 9.31 -14.64
C GLU A 497 -32.33 10.76 -14.22
N SER A 498 -33.40 11.03 -13.46
CA SER A 498 -33.72 12.37 -13.02
C SER A 498 -33.79 12.48 -11.50
N PHE A 499 -33.00 13.39 -10.96
CA PHE A 499 -32.86 13.62 -9.53
C PHE A 499 -32.42 15.06 -9.24
N THR A 500 -32.65 15.51 -8.01
CA THR A 500 -32.11 16.76 -7.47
C THR A 500 -30.72 16.50 -6.91
N LEU A 501 -29.80 17.43 -7.14
CA LEU A 501 -28.44 17.48 -6.58
C LEU A 501 -28.33 18.69 -5.65
N THR A 502 -28.02 18.47 -4.37
CA THR A 502 -27.85 19.53 -3.36
C THR A 502 -26.49 19.41 -2.69
N ALA A 503 -25.68 20.46 -2.67
CA ALA A 503 -24.41 20.48 -1.94
C ALA A 503 -24.61 20.41 -0.42
N LEU A 504 -23.75 19.68 0.29
CA LEU A 504 -23.83 19.48 1.74
C LEU A 504 -22.63 20.01 2.52
N ASN A 505 -21.40 19.89 2.00
CA ASN A 505 -20.22 20.34 2.74
C ASN A 505 -20.09 21.87 2.71
N LYS A 506 -19.61 22.46 3.82
CA LYS A 506 -19.63 23.90 4.10
C LYS A 506 -19.05 24.80 2.99
N GLU A 507 -17.98 24.35 2.34
CA GLU A 507 -17.27 25.12 1.31
C GLU A 507 -17.90 25.00 -0.08
N ASN A 508 -18.84 24.06 -0.26
CA ASN A 508 -19.47 23.80 -1.54
C ASN A 508 -20.68 24.71 -1.76
N GLN A 509 -20.47 25.74 -2.59
CA GLN A 509 -21.47 26.77 -2.91
C GLN A 509 -22.34 26.39 -4.13
N ARG A 510 -22.31 25.14 -4.60
CA ARG A 510 -23.10 24.71 -5.74
C ARG A 510 -24.59 24.84 -5.42
N LYS A 511 -25.31 25.60 -6.25
CA LYS A 511 -26.77 25.75 -6.13
C LYS A 511 -27.45 24.41 -6.41
N GLU A 512 -28.58 24.19 -5.75
CA GLU A 512 -29.43 23.05 -6.04
C GLU A 512 -29.84 23.04 -7.51
N GLU A 513 -29.73 21.88 -8.16
CA GLU A 513 -30.11 21.70 -9.55
C GLU A 513 -30.82 20.38 -9.79
N THR A 514 -31.53 20.29 -10.92
CA THR A 514 -32.18 19.06 -11.37
C THR A 514 -31.38 18.43 -12.51
N VAL A 515 -30.87 17.23 -12.25
CA VAL A 515 -30.28 16.34 -13.27
C VAL A 515 -31.43 15.64 -14.00
N LYS A 516 -31.31 15.49 -15.33
CA LYS A 516 -32.39 14.97 -16.20
C LYS A 516 -32.03 13.69 -16.97
N ASP A 517 -30.75 13.42 -17.15
CA ASP A 517 -30.20 12.37 -18.00
C ASP A 517 -29.19 11.47 -17.27
N GLY A 518 -29.18 11.51 -15.93
CA GLY A 518 -28.25 10.78 -15.09
C GLY A 518 -26.84 11.37 -15.02
N VAL A 519 -26.55 12.46 -15.75
CA VAL A 519 -25.21 13.06 -15.84
C VAL A 519 -25.11 14.33 -15.03
N ILE A 520 -24.33 14.28 -13.96
CA ILE A 520 -23.92 15.47 -13.20
C ILE A 520 -22.77 16.12 -13.96
N ARG A 521 -23.02 17.31 -14.51
CA ARG A 521 -22.02 18.04 -15.31
C ARG A 521 -21.09 18.87 -14.44
N ASN A 522 -19.81 18.93 -14.78
CA ASN A 522 -18.81 19.73 -14.04
C ASN A 522 -18.89 19.47 -12.52
N LEU A 523 -18.96 18.20 -12.10
CA LEU A 523 -18.94 17.81 -10.70
C LEU A 523 -17.58 18.15 -10.09
N GLN A 524 -17.60 18.87 -8.97
CA GLN A 524 -16.41 19.20 -8.19
C GLN A 524 -16.28 18.26 -6.98
N PRO A 525 -15.06 18.08 -6.43
CA PRO A 525 -14.87 17.40 -5.16
C PRO A 525 -15.75 18.00 -4.05
N GLY A 526 -16.27 17.16 -3.18
CA GLY A 526 -17.19 17.55 -2.12
C GLY A 526 -18.29 16.53 -1.90
N VAL A 527 -19.32 16.95 -1.14
CA VAL A 527 -20.40 16.09 -0.70
C VAL A 527 -21.75 16.63 -1.13
N TYR A 528 -22.59 15.73 -1.62
CA TYR A 528 -23.86 16.04 -2.25
C TYR A 528 -24.96 15.08 -1.79
N LEU A 529 -26.18 15.60 -1.70
CA LEU A 529 -27.41 14.81 -1.54
C LEU A 529 -28.07 14.66 -2.90
N LEU A 530 -28.37 13.41 -3.27
CA LEU A 530 -29.09 13.06 -4.49
C LEU A 530 -30.50 12.60 -4.10
N LYS A 531 -31.52 13.16 -4.74
CA LYS A 531 -32.92 12.81 -4.47
C LYS A 531 -33.66 12.53 -5.76
N ARG A 532 -34.12 11.30 -5.96
CA ARG A 532 -34.93 10.87 -7.11
C ARG A 532 -36.11 11.84 -7.34
N LYS A 533 -36.40 12.15 -8.60
CA LYS A 533 -37.55 12.98 -8.98
C LYS A 533 -38.85 12.41 -8.39
N ASN A 534 -39.69 13.30 -7.85
CA ASN A 534 -40.96 12.96 -7.19
C ASN A 534 -40.82 12.03 -5.96
N CYS A 535 -39.62 11.86 -5.41
CA CYS A 535 -39.42 11.17 -4.14
C CYS A 535 -39.81 12.06 -2.96
N THR A 536 -40.56 11.50 -2.00
CA THR A 536 -40.80 12.12 -0.70
C THR A 536 -39.98 11.35 0.35
N PRO A 537 -38.84 11.89 0.81
CA PRO A 537 -38.01 11.26 1.84
C PRO A 537 -38.81 11.00 3.13
N LYS A 538 -38.56 9.89 3.81
CA LYS A 538 -39.16 9.63 5.13
C LYS A 538 -38.47 10.43 6.22
N GLN A 539 -37.21 10.76 6.02
CA GLN A 539 -36.41 11.55 6.95
C GLN A 539 -36.02 12.89 6.34
N ASN A 540 -35.84 13.90 7.19
CA ASN A 540 -35.26 15.17 6.77
C ASN A 540 -33.73 15.07 6.85
N TRP A 541 -33.11 14.80 5.70
CA TRP A 541 -31.65 14.70 5.58
C TRP A 541 -31.02 16.09 5.49
N THR A 542 -30.19 16.41 6.48
CA THR A 542 -29.48 17.68 6.61
C THR A 542 -27.98 17.43 6.76
N THR A 543 -27.18 18.49 6.72
CA THR A 543 -25.72 18.41 6.91
C THR A 543 -25.32 17.79 8.24
N ASP A 544 -26.12 17.97 9.29
CA ASP A 544 -25.87 17.44 10.64
C ASP A 544 -26.46 16.05 10.89
N SER A 545 -27.24 15.51 9.95
CA SER A 545 -27.81 14.17 10.07
C SER A 545 -26.67 13.15 10.20
N ARG A 546 -26.79 12.26 11.19
CA ARG A 546 -25.84 11.15 11.38
C ARG A 546 -26.15 10.02 10.39
N TRP A 547 -25.12 9.50 9.77
CA TRP A 547 -25.15 8.29 8.95
C TRP A 547 -24.02 7.38 9.39
N ASN A 548 -24.36 6.28 10.06
CA ASN A 548 -23.37 5.43 10.74
C ASN A 548 -22.47 6.28 11.68
N SER A 549 -21.16 6.21 11.49
CA SER A 549 -20.16 6.94 12.28
C SER A 549 -19.77 8.32 11.69
N ILE A 550 -20.47 8.83 10.68
CA ILE A 550 -20.21 10.16 10.08
C ILE A 550 -21.45 11.07 10.13
N ARG A 551 -21.26 12.38 9.93
CA ARG A 551 -22.35 13.30 9.56
C ARG A 551 -22.39 13.51 8.06
N LEU A 552 -23.56 13.77 7.50
CA LEU A 552 -23.70 13.89 6.03
C LEU A 552 -22.88 15.03 5.44
N GLY A 553 -22.70 16.17 6.14
CA GLY A 553 -21.92 17.31 5.67
C GLY A 553 -20.42 17.25 5.94
N GLU A 554 -19.93 16.22 6.64
CA GLU A 554 -18.49 16.05 6.87
C GLU A 554 -17.76 15.75 5.55
N PHE A 555 -16.64 16.43 5.36
CA PHE A 555 -15.71 16.26 4.25
C PHE A 555 -14.34 16.76 4.68
N ALA A 556 -13.31 15.95 4.49
CA ALA A 556 -11.92 16.35 4.67
C ALA A 556 -11.20 16.07 3.36
N ALA A 557 -10.43 17.04 2.87
CA ALA A 557 -9.60 16.88 1.69
C ALA A 557 -8.43 17.87 1.79
N PRO A 558 -7.27 17.56 1.21
CA PRO A 558 -6.16 18.49 1.15
C PRO A 558 -6.47 19.65 0.20
N SER A 559 -5.80 20.78 0.41
CA SER A 559 -5.82 21.91 -0.52
C SER A 559 -5.14 21.54 -1.86
N PRO A 560 -5.55 22.15 -2.99
CA PRO A 560 -4.84 21.95 -4.25
C PRO A 560 -3.39 22.43 -4.14
N HIS A 561 -2.46 21.66 -4.72
CA HIS A 561 -1.02 21.88 -4.55
C HIS A 561 -0.34 22.64 -5.71
N THR A 562 -0.84 22.51 -6.94
CA THR A 562 -0.16 23.01 -8.14
C THR A 562 -0.67 24.37 -8.60
N THR A 563 0.22 25.21 -9.14
CA THR A 563 -0.12 26.41 -9.93
C THR A 563 0.43 26.34 -11.35
N ASP A 564 1.55 25.63 -11.55
CA ASP A 564 2.18 25.38 -12.85
C ASP A 564 1.82 23.99 -13.38
N TYR A 565 1.85 23.84 -14.72
CA TYR A 565 1.67 22.53 -15.36
C TYR A 565 2.83 21.57 -15.04
N LYS A 566 2.54 20.29 -14.99
CA LYS A 566 3.51 19.19 -14.95
C LYS A 566 3.23 18.21 -16.08
N VAL A 567 4.29 17.67 -16.67
CA VAL A 567 4.19 16.63 -17.71
C VAL A 567 4.85 15.35 -17.20
N ILE A 568 4.04 14.31 -17.03
CA ILE A 568 4.51 12.97 -16.65
C ILE A 568 4.52 12.13 -17.91
N HIS A 569 5.70 11.68 -18.30
CA HIS A 569 5.92 10.94 -19.53
C HIS A 569 7.12 9.99 -19.40
N ASN A 570 6.90 8.71 -19.73
CA ASN A 570 7.94 7.70 -19.81
C ASN A 570 8.18 7.37 -21.30
N PRO A 571 9.29 7.83 -21.90
CA PRO A 571 9.54 7.62 -23.32
C PRO A 571 9.77 6.14 -23.61
N ALA A 572 9.31 5.70 -24.79
CA ALA A 572 9.71 4.40 -25.32
C ALA A 572 11.24 4.35 -25.43
N GLN A 573 11.88 3.34 -24.83
CA GLN A 573 13.33 3.20 -24.92
C GLN A 573 13.76 2.81 -26.34
N VAL A 574 12.97 1.97 -26.99
CA VAL A 574 13.20 1.47 -28.35
C VAL A 574 11.88 1.38 -29.11
N THR A 575 11.89 1.73 -30.40
CA THR A 575 10.82 1.43 -31.37
C THR A 575 11.42 0.91 -32.68
N GLU A 576 10.57 0.46 -33.58
CA GLU A 576 10.94 -0.06 -34.91
C GLU A 576 10.87 1.04 -35.96
N ALA A 577 11.79 1.03 -36.93
CA ALA A 577 11.70 1.86 -38.13
C ALA A 577 10.43 1.52 -38.93
N ASP A 578 9.90 2.50 -39.66
CA ASP A 578 8.70 2.37 -40.51
C ASP A 578 7.43 1.94 -39.75
N ARG A 579 7.38 2.15 -38.43
CA ARG A 579 6.22 1.88 -37.59
C ARG A 579 5.85 3.12 -36.78
N ASP A 580 4.56 3.42 -36.73
CA ASP A 580 4.04 4.53 -35.94
C ASP A 580 4.44 4.41 -34.46
N LEU A 581 4.93 5.51 -33.88
CA LEU A 581 5.22 5.61 -32.45
C LEU A 581 4.10 6.38 -31.75
N THR A 582 3.48 5.76 -30.76
CA THR A 582 2.51 6.46 -29.90
C THR A 582 3.21 7.06 -28.69
N ILE A 583 3.03 8.37 -28.50
CA ILE A 583 3.52 9.11 -27.33
C ILE A 583 2.34 9.42 -26.42
N LEU A 584 2.40 8.96 -25.18
CA LEU A 584 1.40 9.20 -24.13
C LEU A 584 2.00 10.03 -23.01
N ALA A 585 1.33 11.09 -22.59
CA ALA A 585 1.74 11.90 -21.45
C ALA A 585 0.55 12.32 -20.60
N GLN A 586 0.76 12.44 -19.29
CA GLN A 586 -0.19 13.13 -18.42
C GLN A 586 0.22 14.59 -18.31
N VAL A 587 -0.71 15.50 -18.60
CA VAL A 587 -0.50 16.95 -18.48
C VAL A 587 -1.42 17.47 -17.39
N VAL A 588 -0.79 17.89 -16.30
CA VAL A 588 -1.43 18.08 -15.00
C VAL A 588 -1.36 19.55 -14.62
N GLY A 589 -2.50 20.18 -14.35
CA GLY A 589 -2.60 21.57 -13.89
C GLY A 589 -4.02 21.91 -13.45
N ASN A 590 -4.19 23.06 -12.78
CA ASN A 590 -5.49 23.50 -12.24
C ASN A 590 -6.56 23.76 -13.30
N THR A 591 -6.13 24.03 -14.53
CA THR A 591 -7.01 24.22 -15.68
C THR A 591 -6.53 23.34 -16.82
N SER A 592 -7.40 23.03 -17.78
CA SER A 592 -6.97 22.37 -18.99
C SER A 592 -6.09 23.29 -19.85
N PRO A 593 -4.99 22.78 -20.44
CA PRO A 593 -4.20 23.53 -21.41
C PRO A 593 -5.00 23.78 -22.69
N ASP A 594 -4.65 24.85 -23.41
CA ASP A 594 -5.29 25.18 -24.71
C ASP A 594 -4.80 24.24 -25.81
N SER A 595 -3.53 23.86 -25.74
CA SER A 595 -2.93 22.83 -26.58
C SER A 595 -1.72 22.20 -25.93
N VAL A 596 -1.43 20.96 -26.33
CA VAL A 596 -0.19 20.26 -26.02
C VAL A 596 0.44 19.86 -27.35
N ILE A 597 1.70 20.22 -27.56
CA ILE A 597 2.39 20.12 -28.86
C ILE A 597 3.70 19.38 -28.68
N ILE A 598 4.10 18.59 -29.69
CA ILE A 598 5.40 17.95 -29.78
C ILE A 598 6.24 18.66 -30.84
N TYR A 599 7.48 18.99 -30.48
CA TYR A 599 8.55 19.38 -31.40
C TYR A 599 9.69 18.37 -31.34
N THR A 600 10.37 18.19 -32.47
CA THR A 600 11.60 17.40 -32.55
C THR A 600 12.83 18.27 -32.35
N ASP A 601 14.00 17.66 -32.26
CA ASP A 601 15.29 18.37 -32.24
C ASP A 601 15.67 19.03 -33.58
N LYS A 602 14.79 18.98 -34.59
CA LYS A 602 15.03 19.53 -35.94
C LYS A 602 14.39 20.90 -36.16
N VAL A 603 13.72 21.45 -35.16
CA VAL A 603 13.07 22.76 -35.27
C VAL A 603 14.07 23.91 -35.11
N SER A 604 13.79 25.05 -35.74
CA SER A 604 14.67 26.22 -35.69
C SER A 604 13.86 27.51 -35.77
N PHE A 605 14.19 28.48 -34.91
CA PHE A 605 13.66 29.85 -34.97
C PHE A 605 13.84 30.51 -36.35
N TRP A 606 14.91 30.15 -37.08
CA TRP A 606 15.21 30.71 -38.41
C TRP A 606 14.45 30.04 -39.56
N ASN A 607 13.66 29.02 -39.28
CA ASN A 607 12.88 28.31 -40.30
C ASN A 607 11.42 28.78 -40.28
N ASP A 608 10.93 29.26 -41.41
CA ASP A 608 9.53 29.68 -41.57
C ASP A 608 8.53 28.53 -41.45
N HIS A 609 8.99 27.28 -41.62
CA HIS A 609 8.15 26.08 -41.62
C HIS A 609 8.69 25.01 -40.66
N ASN A 610 8.28 25.10 -39.39
CA ASN A 610 8.60 24.08 -38.39
C ASN A 610 7.42 23.10 -38.23
N PRO A 611 7.61 21.79 -38.49
CA PRO A 611 6.57 20.80 -38.25
C PRO A 611 6.29 20.67 -36.76
N SER A 612 5.03 20.47 -36.41
CA SER A 612 4.59 20.24 -35.03
C SER A 612 3.51 19.18 -34.99
N ILE A 613 3.45 18.41 -33.91
CA ILE A 613 2.45 17.35 -33.74
C ILE A 613 1.60 17.70 -32.52
N LYS A 614 0.31 17.96 -32.75
CA LYS A 614 -0.63 18.27 -31.68
C LYS A 614 -1.05 16.98 -30.97
N MET A 615 -0.87 16.93 -29.65
CA MET A 615 -1.41 15.84 -28.83
C MET A 615 -2.92 16.04 -28.63
N LYS A 616 -3.68 14.95 -28.75
CA LYS A 616 -5.12 14.89 -28.50
C LYS A 616 -5.35 14.45 -27.06
N ARG A 617 -6.26 15.12 -26.36
CA ARG A 617 -6.75 14.66 -25.05
C ARG A 617 -7.55 13.37 -25.24
N ILE A 618 -7.23 12.33 -24.48
CA ILE A 618 -7.92 11.03 -24.52
C ILE A 618 -8.95 10.94 -23.40
N SER A 619 -8.55 11.20 -22.16
CA SER A 619 -9.42 11.19 -20.97
C SER A 619 -8.71 11.88 -19.81
N GLY A 620 -9.45 12.51 -18.90
CA GLY A 620 -8.88 13.17 -17.71
C GLY A 620 -7.69 14.08 -18.06
N TYR A 621 -6.51 13.73 -17.52
CA TYR A 621 -5.22 14.40 -17.74
C TYR A 621 -4.35 13.77 -18.85
N SER A 622 -4.82 12.71 -19.52
CA SER A 622 -4.04 11.94 -20.50
C SER A 622 -4.13 12.53 -21.91
N TYR A 623 -2.98 12.73 -22.52
CA TYR A 623 -2.80 13.22 -23.90
C TYR A 623 -2.01 12.21 -24.71
N GLN A 624 -2.34 12.11 -25.99
CA GLN A 624 -1.72 11.19 -26.94
C GLN A 624 -1.38 11.87 -28.25
N ALA A 625 -0.22 11.55 -28.82
CA ALA A 625 0.10 11.81 -30.21
C ALA A 625 0.64 10.54 -30.88
N THR A 626 0.49 10.47 -32.19
CA THR A 626 1.10 9.42 -33.02
C THR A 626 2.11 10.08 -33.93
N ILE A 627 3.37 9.67 -33.81
CA ILE A 627 4.44 10.03 -34.72
C ILE A 627 4.37 9.07 -35.92
N PRO A 628 4.18 9.57 -37.15
CA PRO A 628 4.07 8.72 -38.32
C PRO A 628 5.35 7.92 -38.58
N ALA A 629 5.18 6.68 -39.04
CA ALA A 629 6.26 5.80 -39.50
C ALA A 629 7.29 6.50 -40.40
N ALA A 630 6.84 7.35 -41.32
CA ALA A 630 7.69 8.06 -42.29
C ALA A 630 8.69 9.04 -41.64
N GLU A 631 8.46 9.45 -40.38
CA GLU A 631 9.36 10.32 -39.62
C GLU A 631 10.37 9.53 -38.77
N LEU A 632 10.24 8.20 -38.70
CA LEU A 632 10.96 7.31 -37.80
C LEU A 632 11.95 6.43 -38.58
N GLN A 633 13.07 7.02 -38.96
CA GLN A 633 14.21 6.30 -39.55
C GLN A 633 15.16 5.77 -38.48
N GLU A 634 15.93 4.73 -38.80
CA GLU A 634 16.94 4.17 -37.89
C GLU A 634 17.85 5.25 -37.26
N GLY A 635 18.11 5.12 -35.96
CA GLY A 635 18.86 6.12 -35.19
C GLY A 635 18.15 6.51 -33.89
N CYS A 636 18.00 7.80 -33.65
CA CYS A 636 17.34 8.33 -32.46
C CYS A 636 16.28 9.35 -32.84
N PHE A 637 15.09 9.22 -32.25
CA PHE A 637 14.04 10.23 -32.27
C PHE A 637 14.08 11.03 -30.98
N LYS A 638 14.32 12.33 -31.10
CA LYS A 638 14.40 13.27 -29.97
C LYS A 638 13.26 14.26 -30.05
N TYR A 639 12.63 14.54 -28.91
CA TYR A 639 11.47 15.43 -28.87
C TYR A 639 11.24 16.10 -27.51
N ASN A 640 10.47 17.18 -27.57
CA ASN A 640 9.90 17.89 -26.44
C ASN A 640 8.38 17.79 -26.44
N ILE A 641 7.77 17.98 -25.27
CA ILE A 641 6.34 18.25 -25.11
C ILE A 641 6.21 19.68 -24.60
N ILE A 642 5.39 20.47 -25.28
CA ILE A 642 5.12 21.88 -25.00
C ILE A 642 3.68 22.02 -24.56
N VAL A 643 3.46 22.62 -23.41
CA VAL A 643 2.13 22.92 -22.86
C VAL A 643 1.85 24.40 -23.08
N CYS A 644 0.76 24.71 -23.78
CA CYS A 644 0.37 26.08 -24.11
C CYS A 644 -0.90 26.48 -23.33
N ARG A 645 -0.88 27.67 -22.73
CA ARG A 645 -2.03 28.28 -22.07
C ARG A 645 -1.96 29.81 -22.16
N GLY A 646 -2.92 30.42 -22.85
CA GLY A 646 -2.87 31.83 -23.23
C GLY A 646 -1.55 32.14 -23.95
N ASP A 647 -0.90 33.22 -23.56
CA ASP A 647 0.41 33.61 -24.10
C ASP A 647 1.60 32.89 -23.43
N SER A 648 1.32 31.94 -22.53
CA SER A 648 2.36 31.19 -21.82
C SER A 648 2.60 29.82 -22.43
N THR A 649 3.87 29.49 -22.62
CA THR A 649 4.35 28.17 -23.03
C THR A 649 5.34 27.64 -22.00
N ARG A 650 5.31 26.33 -21.79
CA ARG A 650 6.33 25.60 -21.01
C ARG A 650 6.75 24.35 -21.76
N THR A 651 8.05 24.11 -21.79
CA THR A 651 8.67 23.01 -22.54
C THR A 651 9.33 22.00 -21.60
N TYR A 652 9.11 20.71 -21.89
CA TYR A 652 9.56 19.55 -21.12
C TYR A 652 10.40 18.61 -22.03
N PRO A 653 11.38 17.86 -21.51
CA PRO A 653 11.72 17.66 -20.09
C PRO A 653 12.67 18.71 -19.49
N ALA A 654 12.93 19.83 -20.18
CA ALA A 654 13.80 20.89 -19.68
C ALA A 654 13.38 21.42 -18.29
N GLY A 655 14.33 21.88 -17.47
CA GLY A 655 14.03 22.41 -16.13
C GLY A 655 14.15 21.39 -15.00
N ASN A 656 15.11 20.46 -15.12
CA ASN A 656 15.48 19.55 -14.05
C ASN A 656 15.81 20.35 -12.77
N SER A 657 14.94 20.21 -11.78
CA SER A 657 15.27 20.61 -10.41
C SER A 657 16.00 19.47 -9.72
N VAL A 658 16.74 19.79 -8.66
CA VAL A 658 17.33 18.84 -7.69
C VAL A 658 16.25 17.88 -7.10
N LYS A 659 14.96 18.09 -7.39
CA LYS A 659 13.80 17.36 -6.88
C LYS A 659 13.32 16.20 -7.76
N GLY A 660 14.06 15.82 -8.81
CA GLY A 660 13.83 14.59 -9.57
C GLY A 660 12.78 14.68 -10.70
N PHE A 661 12.15 15.84 -10.91
CA PHE A 661 11.18 16.07 -11.98
C PHE A 661 11.38 17.45 -12.61
N SER A 662 11.02 17.54 -13.89
CA SER A 662 11.03 18.77 -14.66
C SER A 662 9.81 19.62 -14.30
N SER A 663 10.03 20.84 -13.81
CA SER A 663 8.96 21.85 -13.70
C SER A 663 8.62 22.50 -15.05
N GLY A 664 9.23 22.02 -16.14
CA GLY A 664 9.27 22.70 -17.43
C GLY A 664 10.10 23.98 -17.35
N ILE A 665 10.67 24.38 -18.48
CA ILE A 665 11.20 25.74 -18.66
C ILE A 665 10.17 26.58 -19.39
N LYS A 666 9.98 27.83 -18.95
CA LYS A 666 9.14 28.79 -19.65
C LYS A 666 9.72 29.08 -21.03
N GLY A 667 8.86 29.14 -22.04
CA GLY A 667 9.25 29.37 -23.42
C GLY A 667 9.11 28.12 -24.29
N ASN A 668 9.34 28.32 -25.57
CA ASN A 668 9.18 27.37 -26.67
C ASN A 668 10.54 27.20 -27.38
N PRO A 669 10.92 26.01 -27.88
CA PRO A 669 12.13 25.81 -28.69
C PRO A 669 12.25 26.73 -29.93
N LEU A 670 11.15 27.36 -30.35
CA LEU A 670 11.14 28.36 -31.41
C LEU A 670 11.36 29.79 -30.94
N ASP A 671 11.49 30.07 -29.64
CA ASP A 671 11.81 31.40 -29.15
C ASP A 671 13.31 31.69 -29.34
N TRP A 672 13.65 32.90 -29.77
CA TRP A 672 15.04 33.28 -30.09
C TRP A 672 16.00 33.17 -28.89
N ASP A 673 15.48 33.28 -27.67
CA ASP A 673 16.22 33.21 -26.40
C ASP A 673 15.99 31.90 -25.64
N TYR A 674 15.41 30.88 -26.28
CA TYR A 674 15.27 29.56 -25.66
C TYR A 674 16.61 28.81 -25.64
N ILE A 675 17.13 28.57 -24.43
CA ILE A 675 18.49 28.03 -24.23
C ILE A 675 18.55 26.55 -23.85
N ALA A 676 17.42 25.90 -23.61
CA ALA A 676 17.43 24.54 -23.06
C ALA A 676 17.58 23.47 -24.14
N ASP A 677 18.51 22.53 -23.93
CA ASP A 677 18.86 21.47 -24.90
C ASP A 677 18.49 20.06 -24.41
N SER A 678 17.41 19.96 -23.62
CA SER A 678 16.96 18.69 -23.03
C SER A 678 15.82 18.09 -23.84
N TYR A 679 15.96 16.83 -24.25
CA TYR A 679 14.95 16.08 -25.02
C TYR A 679 14.70 14.70 -24.41
N TRP A 680 13.48 14.20 -24.55
CA TRP A 680 13.28 12.75 -24.48
C TRP A 680 13.85 12.09 -25.73
N THR A 681 14.38 10.88 -25.59
CA THR A 681 15.00 10.15 -26.69
C THR A 681 14.43 8.73 -26.78
N THR A 682 14.08 8.31 -27.99
CA THR A 682 13.69 6.94 -28.34
C THR A 682 14.63 6.41 -29.40
N ARG A 683 15.24 5.24 -29.17
CA ARG A 683 16.09 4.59 -30.17
C ARG A 683 15.23 3.89 -31.22
N ILE A 684 15.51 4.10 -32.49
CA ILE A 684 14.82 3.46 -33.61
C ILE A 684 15.74 2.39 -34.18
N VAL A 685 15.25 1.16 -34.26
CA VAL A 685 16.00 0.00 -34.76
C VAL A 685 15.27 -0.67 -35.92
N ALA A 686 16.01 -1.43 -36.73
CA ALA A 686 15.40 -2.25 -37.77
C ALA A 686 14.36 -3.23 -37.19
N PRO A 687 13.23 -3.49 -37.87
CA PRO A 687 12.17 -4.38 -37.36
C PRO A 687 12.64 -5.80 -37.01
N ASP A 688 13.60 -6.33 -37.76
CA ASP A 688 14.18 -7.66 -37.58
C ASP A 688 15.27 -7.72 -36.50
N SER A 689 15.71 -6.57 -35.98
CA SER A 689 16.75 -6.49 -34.96
C SER A 689 16.41 -7.34 -33.74
N PRO A 690 17.41 -7.92 -33.06
CA PRO A 690 17.19 -8.57 -31.77
C PRO A 690 16.57 -7.63 -30.74
N ILE A 691 15.79 -8.19 -29.81
CA ILE A 691 15.22 -7.43 -28.69
C ILE A 691 16.22 -7.44 -27.54
N GLN A 692 16.89 -6.31 -27.32
CA GLN A 692 17.88 -6.17 -26.25
C GLN A 692 17.20 -6.00 -24.88
N LEU A 693 17.31 -7.01 -24.02
CA LEU A 693 16.74 -7.04 -22.67
C LEU A 693 17.67 -6.39 -21.63
N LEU A 694 18.98 -6.48 -21.84
CA LEU A 694 20.00 -5.86 -20.99
C LEU A 694 21.09 -5.23 -21.85
N SER A 695 21.42 -3.98 -21.52
CA SER A 695 22.67 -3.33 -21.88
C SER A 695 23.44 -3.01 -20.61
N VAL A 696 24.76 -3.20 -20.63
CA VAL A 696 25.63 -2.87 -19.50
C VAL A 696 26.16 -1.46 -19.72
N THR A 697 25.75 -0.53 -18.87
CA THR A 697 26.12 0.90 -18.96
C THR A 697 26.85 1.39 -17.72
N ASP A 698 26.58 0.78 -16.57
CA ASP A 698 27.11 1.17 -15.27
C ASP A 698 27.05 -0.01 -14.28
N THR A 699 27.50 0.21 -13.05
CA THR A 699 27.55 -0.80 -11.98
C THR A 699 26.17 -1.30 -11.51
N HIS A 700 25.09 -0.63 -11.90
CA HIS A 700 23.72 -1.01 -11.59
C HIS A 700 23.02 -1.63 -12.82
N SER A 701 23.02 -0.95 -13.96
CA SER A 701 22.41 -1.35 -15.25
C SER A 701 20.95 -1.85 -15.14
N GLY A 702 20.24 -1.38 -14.10
CA GLY A 702 18.87 -1.78 -13.77
C GLY A 702 18.72 -3.25 -13.36
N ILE A 703 19.77 -3.86 -12.78
CA ILE A 703 19.73 -5.23 -12.24
C ILE A 703 19.59 -5.19 -10.73
N GLU A 704 18.53 -5.80 -10.23
CA GLU A 704 18.36 -6.15 -8.83
C GLU A 704 19.11 -7.45 -8.54
N ALA A 705 19.72 -7.54 -7.36
CA ALA A 705 20.48 -8.72 -6.98
C ALA A 705 20.13 -9.11 -5.55
N TYR A 706 19.85 -10.38 -5.35
CA TYR A 706 19.38 -10.93 -4.10
C TYR A 706 20.19 -12.16 -3.74
N THR A 707 20.30 -12.42 -2.45
CA THR A 707 20.90 -13.62 -1.90
C THR A 707 19.87 -14.33 -1.02
N LEU A 708 19.95 -15.65 -1.00
CA LEU A 708 19.13 -16.50 -0.17
C LEU A 708 20.05 -17.51 0.55
N PRO A 709 20.20 -17.42 1.88
CA PRO A 709 19.65 -16.38 2.75
C PRO A 709 20.23 -14.97 2.50
N GLU A 710 19.57 -13.93 3.01
CA GLU A 710 19.85 -12.51 2.74
C GLU A 710 21.17 -11.99 3.32
N TRP A 711 21.76 -12.68 4.30
CA TRP A 711 22.97 -12.21 5.01
C TRP A 711 24.29 -12.47 4.27
N ASN A 712 24.22 -13.02 3.05
CA ASN A 712 25.38 -13.23 2.19
C ASN A 712 25.87 -11.92 1.58
N ASP A 713 27.18 -11.79 1.34
CA ASP A 713 27.75 -10.56 0.79
C ASP A 713 27.66 -10.53 -0.74
N LEU A 714 27.44 -9.34 -1.29
CA LEU A 714 27.43 -9.09 -2.72
C LEU A 714 28.33 -7.90 -3.06
N LYS A 715 29.24 -8.11 -4.02
CA LYS A 715 30.02 -7.04 -4.65
C LYS A 715 29.71 -6.93 -6.13
N ARG A 716 29.47 -5.70 -6.60
CA ARG A 716 29.24 -5.35 -8.01
C ARG A 716 30.43 -4.57 -8.54
N THR A 717 30.83 -4.82 -9.79
CA THR A 717 31.93 -4.08 -10.44
C THR A 717 31.73 -4.02 -11.94
N LEU A 718 31.82 -2.83 -12.53
CA LEU A 718 31.82 -2.64 -13.98
C LEU A 718 33.22 -2.99 -14.50
N ILE A 719 33.29 -3.89 -15.47
CA ILE A 719 34.50 -4.24 -16.22
C ILE A 719 34.39 -3.53 -17.57
N ASP A 720 35.08 -2.41 -17.68
CA ASP A 720 35.12 -1.55 -18.87
C ASP A 720 36.54 -1.01 -19.06
N PHE A 721 37.43 -1.88 -19.52
CA PHE A 721 38.86 -1.58 -19.66
C PHE A 721 39.33 -1.53 -21.11
N SER A 722 38.42 -1.75 -22.07
CA SER A 722 38.76 -1.87 -23.49
C SER A 722 37.85 -0.96 -24.31
N PRO A 723 38.41 -0.14 -25.22
CA PRO A 723 37.61 0.65 -26.14
C PRO A 723 36.93 -0.19 -27.23
N ILE A 724 37.27 -1.48 -27.36
CA ILE A 724 36.79 -2.37 -28.42
C ILE A 724 35.88 -3.48 -27.86
N GLU A 725 36.15 -3.96 -26.65
CA GLU A 725 35.31 -4.98 -26.02
C GLU A 725 34.12 -4.31 -25.31
N LYS A 726 32.93 -4.88 -25.49
CA LYS A 726 31.75 -4.38 -24.80
C LYS A 726 31.86 -4.66 -23.30
N PRO A 727 31.37 -3.75 -22.44
CA PRO A 727 31.50 -3.88 -21.00
C PRO A 727 30.79 -5.13 -20.45
N LEU A 728 31.30 -5.60 -19.31
CA LEU A 728 30.70 -6.68 -18.51
C LEU A 728 30.43 -6.18 -17.09
N LEU A 729 29.36 -6.66 -16.48
CA LEU A 729 29.05 -6.42 -15.08
C LEU A 729 29.39 -7.66 -14.27
N ARG A 730 30.36 -7.52 -13.36
CA ARG A 730 30.77 -8.57 -12.43
C ARG A 730 29.91 -8.54 -11.18
N PHE A 731 29.33 -9.68 -10.84
CA PHE A 731 28.71 -9.96 -9.55
C PHE A 731 29.55 -11.03 -8.84
N ALA A 732 30.00 -10.70 -7.63
CA ALA A 732 30.72 -11.62 -6.76
C ALA A 732 29.91 -11.81 -5.47
N PHE A 733 29.47 -13.04 -5.24
CA PHE A 733 28.65 -13.44 -4.10
C PHE A 733 29.47 -14.27 -3.12
N THR A 734 29.57 -13.85 -1.86
CA THR A 734 30.26 -14.59 -0.81
C THR A 734 29.25 -15.28 0.08
N SER A 735 29.26 -16.61 0.07
CA SER A 735 28.29 -17.42 0.82
C SER A 735 28.73 -17.63 2.28
N LYS A 736 27.82 -17.37 3.22
CA LYS A 736 27.95 -17.60 4.66
C LYS A 736 26.97 -18.71 5.08
N GLY A 737 27.27 -19.95 4.70
CA GLY A 737 26.45 -21.12 4.98
C GLY A 737 26.34 -22.08 3.80
N GLU A 738 25.83 -23.28 4.09
CA GLU A 738 25.51 -24.29 3.09
C GLU A 738 24.19 -23.96 2.36
N LYS A 739 24.08 -24.34 1.07
CA LYS A 739 22.86 -24.19 0.23
C LYS A 739 22.41 -22.75 0.00
N THR A 740 23.32 -21.89 -0.42
CA THR A 740 22.97 -20.52 -0.81
C THR A 740 22.52 -20.46 -2.27
N HIS A 741 21.55 -19.58 -2.54
CA HIS A 741 21.07 -19.28 -3.90
C HIS A 741 21.20 -17.78 -4.13
N HIS A 742 21.71 -17.40 -5.29
CA HIS A 742 21.88 -16.00 -5.68
C HIS A 742 21.04 -15.71 -6.92
N PHE A 743 20.43 -14.54 -6.95
CA PHE A 743 19.47 -14.16 -7.98
C PHE A 743 19.81 -12.79 -8.55
N LEU A 744 19.65 -12.64 -9.86
CA LEU A 744 19.72 -11.37 -10.57
C LEU A 744 18.41 -11.20 -11.33
N ARG A 745 17.73 -10.07 -11.11
CA ARG A 745 16.44 -9.77 -11.73
C ARG A 745 16.48 -8.42 -12.44
N LYS A 746 15.77 -8.31 -13.57
CA LYS A 746 15.59 -7.06 -14.30
C LYS A 746 14.17 -6.99 -14.86
N SER A 747 13.48 -5.88 -14.62
CA SER A 747 12.22 -5.60 -15.32
C SER A 747 12.49 -5.39 -16.81
N ILE A 748 11.73 -6.08 -17.66
CA ILE A 748 11.84 -6.04 -19.12
C ILE A 748 10.51 -5.66 -19.79
N GLN A 749 9.45 -5.40 -19.01
CA GLN A 749 8.11 -5.06 -19.50
C GLN A 749 8.14 -3.90 -20.51
N ASP A 750 8.87 -2.83 -20.18
CA ASP A 750 8.95 -1.62 -21.02
C ASP A 750 9.67 -1.84 -22.35
N VAL A 751 10.57 -2.82 -22.42
CA VAL A 751 11.24 -3.19 -23.67
C VAL A 751 10.32 -4.06 -24.53
N LEU A 752 9.63 -5.01 -23.91
CA LEU A 752 8.78 -5.97 -24.62
C LEU A 752 7.50 -5.33 -25.17
N LYS A 753 6.93 -4.34 -24.47
CA LYS A 753 5.66 -3.70 -24.87
C LYS A 753 5.73 -3.02 -26.24
N GLU A 754 6.89 -2.46 -26.61
CA GLU A 754 7.09 -1.76 -27.89
C GLU A 754 7.43 -2.72 -29.03
N ARG A 755 8.06 -3.86 -28.72
CA ARG A 755 8.54 -4.87 -29.68
C ARG A 755 7.66 -6.12 -29.79
N LYS A 756 6.35 -6.02 -29.48
CA LYS A 756 5.39 -7.15 -29.52
C LYS A 756 5.34 -7.90 -30.85
N GLY A 757 5.53 -7.21 -31.97
CA GLY A 757 5.57 -7.83 -33.30
C GLY A 757 6.75 -8.79 -33.44
N LYS A 758 7.98 -8.28 -33.26
CA LYS A 758 9.21 -9.08 -33.26
C LYS A 758 9.18 -10.20 -32.21
N LEU A 759 8.61 -9.96 -31.03
CA LEU A 759 8.55 -10.92 -29.92
C LEU A 759 7.96 -12.27 -30.33
N LYS A 760 6.94 -12.28 -31.21
CA LYS A 760 6.29 -13.51 -31.72
C LYS A 760 7.22 -14.40 -32.53
N SER A 761 8.24 -13.82 -33.16
CA SER A 761 9.24 -14.54 -33.95
C SER A 761 10.44 -15.00 -33.13
N CYS A 762 10.60 -14.47 -31.91
CA CYS A 762 11.74 -14.80 -31.06
C CYS A 762 11.60 -16.22 -30.52
N THR A 763 12.67 -17.00 -30.64
CA THR A 763 12.71 -18.41 -30.21
C THR A 763 13.83 -18.69 -29.25
N THR A 764 14.78 -17.77 -29.09
CA THR A 764 16.00 -17.99 -28.31
C THR A 764 16.32 -16.80 -27.42
N LEU A 765 16.62 -17.08 -26.14
CA LEU A 765 17.24 -16.16 -25.21
C LEU A 765 18.76 -16.28 -25.30
N CYS A 766 19.44 -15.17 -25.56
CA CYS A 766 20.88 -15.07 -25.69
C CYS A 766 21.47 -14.26 -24.53
N ILE A 767 22.53 -14.79 -23.90
CA ILE A 767 23.21 -14.16 -22.76
C ILE A 767 24.71 -14.12 -23.06
N ARG A 768 25.29 -12.92 -23.12
CA ARG A 768 26.75 -12.77 -23.17
C ARG A 768 27.34 -12.93 -21.77
N VAL A 769 28.40 -13.72 -21.67
CA VAL A 769 29.23 -13.90 -20.47
C VAL A 769 30.71 -13.74 -20.82
N ASN A 770 31.59 -13.67 -19.82
CA ASN A 770 33.03 -13.70 -20.08
C ASN A 770 33.44 -15.06 -20.70
N ARG A 771 33.91 -15.04 -21.96
CA ARG A 771 34.38 -16.23 -22.71
C ARG A 771 35.61 -16.93 -22.09
N HIS A 772 36.34 -16.26 -21.21
CA HIS A 772 37.56 -16.78 -20.57
C HIS A 772 37.31 -17.35 -19.17
N LYS A 773 36.06 -17.37 -18.70
CA LYS A 773 35.69 -17.88 -17.37
C LYS A 773 34.65 -18.98 -17.49
N ASN A 774 34.75 -19.96 -16.60
CA ASN A 774 33.72 -20.98 -16.44
C ASN A 774 32.45 -20.37 -15.85
N LEU A 775 31.29 -20.90 -16.24
CA LEU A 775 30.04 -20.54 -15.60
C LEU A 775 30.01 -21.05 -14.15
N PRO A 776 29.36 -20.31 -13.24
CA PRO A 776 29.13 -20.80 -11.89
C PRO A 776 28.23 -22.03 -11.93
N GLU A 777 28.37 -22.89 -10.92
CA GLU A 777 27.56 -24.10 -10.80
C GLU A 777 26.07 -23.77 -10.67
N GLY A 778 25.24 -24.55 -11.37
CA GLY A 778 23.80 -24.36 -11.35
C GLY A 778 23.38 -22.98 -11.84
N PHE A 779 24.00 -22.45 -12.90
CA PHE A 779 23.55 -21.22 -13.54
C PHE A 779 22.27 -21.49 -14.34
N TYR A 780 21.15 -20.91 -13.91
CA TYR A 780 19.84 -20.96 -14.57
C TYR A 780 19.48 -19.59 -15.12
N ALA A 781 18.72 -19.58 -16.21
CA ALA A 781 18.16 -18.37 -16.77
C ALA A 781 16.73 -18.60 -17.29
N GLY A 782 15.94 -17.52 -17.25
CA GLY A 782 14.58 -17.52 -17.75
C GLY A 782 13.82 -16.26 -17.36
N PHE A 783 12.52 -16.41 -17.12
CA PHE A 783 11.62 -15.27 -16.95
C PHE A 783 10.63 -15.48 -15.81
N ILE A 784 10.17 -14.35 -15.25
CA ILE A 784 8.98 -14.26 -14.42
C ILE A 784 7.88 -13.63 -15.27
N THR A 785 6.72 -14.25 -15.27
CA THR A 785 5.57 -13.85 -16.10
C THR A 785 4.61 -12.92 -15.36
N SER A 786 3.68 -12.29 -16.08
CA SER A 786 2.57 -11.49 -15.54
C SER A 786 1.66 -12.28 -14.60
N ASP A 787 1.69 -13.61 -14.68
CA ASP A 787 0.98 -14.48 -13.73
C ASP A 787 1.80 -14.68 -12.43
N GLY A 788 2.99 -14.11 -12.30
CA GLY A 788 3.85 -14.24 -11.12
C GLY A 788 4.62 -15.57 -11.05
N TYR A 789 4.57 -16.41 -12.09
CA TYR A 789 5.28 -17.70 -12.16
C TYR A 789 6.66 -17.55 -12.80
N THR A 790 7.63 -18.28 -12.26
CA THR A 790 8.98 -18.42 -12.81
C THR A 790 9.09 -19.58 -13.80
N TYR A 791 9.73 -19.33 -14.94
CA TYR A 791 10.09 -20.31 -15.95
C TYR A 791 11.58 -20.22 -16.26
N LYS A 792 12.33 -21.29 -16.05
CA LYS A 792 13.78 -21.27 -16.28
C LYS A 792 14.32 -22.63 -16.71
N THR A 793 15.56 -22.64 -17.16
CA THR A 793 16.33 -23.86 -17.44
C THR A 793 17.78 -23.65 -17.06
N ILE A 794 18.49 -24.76 -16.82
CA ILE A 794 19.95 -24.73 -16.64
C ILE A 794 20.61 -24.26 -17.95
N CYS A 795 21.59 -23.37 -17.83
CA CYS A 795 22.37 -22.86 -18.94
C CYS A 795 23.40 -23.90 -19.39
N SER A 796 23.52 -24.08 -20.71
CA SER A 796 24.61 -24.86 -21.30
C SER A 796 25.92 -24.07 -21.34
N THR A 797 27.02 -24.76 -21.62
CA THR A 797 28.32 -24.13 -21.89
C THR A 797 28.19 -23.04 -22.96
N PRO A 798 28.79 -21.85 -22.76
CA PRO A 798 28.75 -20.77 -23.75
C PRO A 798 29.51 -21.17 -25.02
N SER A 799 29.19 -20.53 -26.14
CA SER A 799 29.96 -20.63 -27.38
C SER A 799 31.37 -20.02 -27.22
N PRO A 800 32.31 -20.25 -28.15
CA PRO A 800 33.64 -19.62 -28.11
C PRO A 800 33.62 -18.09 -28.03
N GLU A 801 32.54 -17.46 -28.50
CA GLU A 801 32.29 -16.02 -28.42
C GLU A 801 31.75 -15.58 -27.04
N GLY A 802 31.54 -16.51 -26.11
CA GLY A 802 30.99 -16.22 -24.79
C GLY A 802 29.46 -16.05 -24.78
N ILE A 803 28.73 -16.68 -25.70
CA ILE A 803 27.27 -16.54 -25.80
C ILE A 803 26.58 -17.85 -25.41
N ILE A 804 25.70 -17.77 -24.42
CA ILE A 804 24.76 -18.84 -24.06
C ILE A 804 23.49 -18.64 -24.88
N ARG A 805 23.01 -19.70 -25.56
CA ARG A 805 21.76 -19.68 -26.34
C ARG A 805 20.76 -20.67 -25.77
N ILE A 806 19.62 -20.17 -25.32
CA ILE A 806 18.57 -20.95 -24.66
C ILE A 806 17.32 -20.92 -25.52
N PRO A 807 16.95 -22.04 -26.18
CA PRO A 807 15.66 -22.13 -26.85
C PRO A 807 14.52 -21.93 -25.85
N LEU A 808 13.59 -21.01 -26.12
CA LEU A 808 12.50 -20.66 -25.20
C LEU A 808 11.63 -21.88 -24.85
N LYS A 809 11.49 -22.83 -25.79
CA LYS A 809 10.78 -24.10 -25.56
C LYS A 809 11.40 -25.02 -24.49
N LYS A 810 12.64 -24.75 -24.05
CA LYS A 810 13.29 -25.51 -22.96
C LYS A 810 12.97 -24.94 -21.57
N LEU A 811 12.39 -23.74 -21.51
CA LEU A 811 11.96 -23.15 -20.25
C LEU A 811 10.79 -23.97 -19.69
N HIS A 812 10.90 -24.37 -18.44
CA HIS A 812 9.86 -25.09 -17.71
C HIS A 812 9.49 -24.32 -16.46
N GLN A 813 8.25 -24.50 -16.01
CA GLN A 813 7.76 -23.91 -14.76
C GLN A 813 8.63 -24.43 -13.59
N ALA A 814 8.99 -23.52 -12.69
CA ALA A 814 9.82 -23.81 -11.53
C ALA A 814 9.29 -23.08 -10.28
N ASP A 815 9.84 -23.43 -9.12
CA ASP A 815 9.59 -22.69 -7.89
C ASP A 815 9.92 -21.21 -8.06
N THR A 816 9.01 -20.37 -7.58
CA THR A 816 9.16 -18.91 -7.66
C THR A 816 9.78 -18.42 -6.37
N ALA A 817 11.01 -17.92 -6.44
CA ALA A 817 11.65 -17.29 -5.29
C ALA A 817 10.92 -16.00 -4.92
N LEU A 818 10.51 -15.89 -3.66
CA LEU A 818 9.80 -14.74 -3.11
C LEU A 818 10.84 -13.68 -2.72
N LEU A 819 11.20 -12.84 -3.70
CA LEU A 819 12.24 -11.82 -3.55
C LEU A 819 11.70 -10.41 -3.89
N PRO A 820 12.07 -9.37 -3.11
CA PRO A 820 12.89 -9.43 -1.89
C PRO A 820 12.21 -10.26 -0.78
N ILE A 821 13.02 -10.76 0.17
CA ILE A 821 12.57 -11.69 1.21
C ILE A 821 11.54 -11.01 2.11
N ALA A 822 10.51 -11.77 2.48
CA ALA A 822 9.48 -11.30 3.39
C ALA A 822 10.01 -11.12 4.81
N TYR A 823 9.43 -10.17 5.54
CA TYR A 823 9.59 -10.08 6.99
C TYR A 823 8.29 -10.49 7.70
N PRO A 824 8.34 -11.29 8.78
CA PRO A 824 9.51 -11.87 9.46
C PRO A 824 10.16 -13.03 8.68
N THR A 825 11.43 -13.29 8.97
CA THR A 825 12.30 -14.20 8.19
C THR A 825 11.96 -15.69 8.32
N PHE A 826 11.05 -16.08 9.21
CA PHE A 826 10.57 -17.46 9.32
C PHE A 826 9.56 -17.85 8.25
N LEU A 827 9.09 -16.89 7.44
CA LEU A 827 8.16 -17.13 6.35
C LEU A 827 8.84 -17.88 5.19
N LYS A 828 8.04 -18.58 4.39
CA LYS A 828 8.56 -19.31 3.23
C LYS A 828 9.23 -18.36 2.23
N GLN A 829 10.32 -18.84 1.65
CA GLN A 829 11.13 -18.11 0.67
C GLN A 829 10.78 -18.46 -0.78
N TYR A 830 9.93 -19.46 -0.98
CA TYR A 830 9.50 -19.93 -2.29
C TYR A 830 7.99 -20.13 -2.32
N PHE A 831 7.38 -19.75 -3.44
CA PHE A 831 6.07 -20.21 -3.86
C PHE A 831 6.25 -21.44 -4.75
N HIS A 832 5.48 -22.48 -4.43
CA HIS A 832 5.46 -23.74 -5.17
C HIS A 832 4.21 -23.81 -6.05
N PRO A 833 4.35 -23.71 -7.38
CA PRO A 833 3.23 -23.88 -8.32
C PRO A 833 2.42 -25.16 -8.09
N GLU A 834 1.14 -25.02 -7.76
CA GLU A 834 0.19 -26.16 -7.73
C GLU A 834 -0.57 -26.33 -9.06
N THR A 835 -0.49 -25.33 -9.96
CA THR A 835 -1.11 -25.34 -11.29
C THR A 835 -0.04 -25.23 -12.37
N ASP A 836 -0.03 -26.21 -13.29
CA ASP A 836 0.83 -26.16 -14.47
C ASP A 836 0.27 -25.15 -15.49
N ILE A 837 1.05 -24.10 -15.75
CA ILE A 837 0.72 -23.04 -16.71
C ILE A 837 1.82 -23.04 -17.76
N PRO A 838 1.52 -23.23 -19.05
CA PRO A 838 2.55 -23.19 -20.10
C PRO A 838 3.21 -21.81 -20.21
N PHE A 839 4.52 -21.79 -20.43
CA PHE A 839 5.27 -20.55 -20.65
C PHE A 839 4.80 -19.84 -21.93
N GLN A 840 4.58 -18.53 -21.84
CA GLN A 840 4.31 -17.64 -22.98
C GLN A 840 5.23 -16.43 -22.89
N MET A 841 6.01 -16.18 -23.94
CA MET A 841 6.98 -15.10 -23.96
C MET A 841 6.32 -13.71 -23.89
N GLU A 842 5.10 -13.60 -24.44
CA GLU A 842 4.27 -12.39 -24.41
C GLU A 842 3.86 -11.98 -22.99
N LYS A 843 3.91 -12.92 -22.05
CA LYS A 843 3.65 -12.68 -20.63
C LYS A 843 4.91 -12.40 -19.81
N ALA A 844 6.11 -12.48 -20.39
CA ALA A 844 7.33 -12.25 -19.64
C ALA A 844 7.41 -10.79 -19.17
N GLU A 845 7.79 -10.59 -17.91
CA GLU A 845 7.86 -9.27 -17.30
C GLU A 845 9.21 -8.99 -16.64
N LYS A 846 9.83 -10.01 -16.06
CA LYS A 846 11.18 -9.92 -15.51
C LYS A 846 12.07 -10.99 -16.11
N LEU A 847 13.30 -10.62 -16.42
CA LEU A 847 14.39 -11.57 -16.62
C LEU A 847 14.86 -12.05 -15.24
N GLU A 848 15.05 -13.35 -15.07
CA GLU A 848 15.68 -13.93 -13.88
C GLU A 848 16.89 -14.78 -14.28
N LEU A 849 18.03 -14.50 -13.65
CA LEU A 849 19.20 -15.37 -13.63
C LEU A 849 19.40 -15.85 -12.19
N SER A 850 19.72 -17.13 -12.00
CA SER A 850 20.03 -17.65 -10.66
C SER A 850 21.22 -18.59 -10.68
N LEU A 851 21.99 -18.63 -9.60
CA LEU A 851 23.14 -19.52 -9.45
C LEU A 851 23.23 -20.08 -8.03
N LEU A 852 23.88 -21.24 -7.88
CA LEU A 852 24.13 -21.83 -6.58
C LEU A 852 25.42 -21.26 -5.96
N GLY A 853 25.43 -21.14 -4.63
CA GLY A 853 26.64 -20.89 -3.87
C GLY A 853 27.04 -22.10 -3.02
N LYS A 854 28.34 -22.21 -2.75
CA LYS A 854 28.91 -23.19 -1.82
C LYS A 854 29.44 -22.46 -0.60
N ASP A 855 29.34 -23.11 0.56
CA ASP A 855 29.75 -22.50 1.82
C ASP A 855 31.19 -21.95 1.77
N LYS A 856 31.36 -20.72 2.25
CA LYS A 856 32.64 -19.99 2.30
C LYS A 856 33.36 -19.84 0.96
N THR A 857 32.65 -20.00 -0.15
CA THR A 857 33.19 -19.75 -1.49
C THR A 857 32.59 -18.50 -2.12
N GLU A 858 33.38 -17.87 -3.00
CA GLU A 858 32.92 -16.78 -3.85
C GLU A 858 32.36 -17.36 -5.15
N SER A 859 31.08 -17.15 -5.43
CA SER A 859 30.47 -17.41 -6.74
C SER A 859 30.53 -16.14 -7.58
N ILE A 860 31.20 -16.19 -8.72
CA ILE A 860 31.37 -15.04 -9.63
C ILE A 860 30.62 -15.28 -10.93
N ILE A 861 29.91 -14.26 -11.40
CA ILE A 861 29.42 -14.19 -12.79
C ILE A 861 29.78 -12.83 -13.39
N GLU A 862 30.21 -12.83 -14.64
CA GLU A 862 30.50 -11.62 -15.43
C GLU A 862 29.55 -11.58 -16.64
N LEU A 863 28.55 -10.71 -16.55
CA LEU A 863 27.42 -10.64 -17.48
C LEU A 863 27.58 -9.49 -18.47
N GLY A 864 27.35 -9.76 -19.73
CA GLY A 864 27.25 -8.76 -20.78
C GLY A 864 25.81 -8.47 -21.16
N GLU A 865 25.61 -8.13 -22.43
CA GLU A 865 24.27 -7.93 -23.00
C GLU A 865 23.43 -9.21 -22.98
N ILE A 866 22.12 -9.03 -22.86
CA ILE A 866 21.12 -10.11 -22.93
C ILE A 866 20.05 -9.70 -23.94
N TRP A 867 19.66 -10.59 -24.83
CA TRP A 867 18.70 -10.29 -25.90
C TRP A 867 17.89 -11.51 -26.33
N LEU A 868 16.84 -11.25 -27.11
CA LEU A 868 16.03 -12.27 -27.77
C LEU A 868 16.26 -12.25 -29.28
N GLU A 869 16.39 -13.43 -29.88
CA GLU A 869 16.53 -13.66 -31.33
C GLU A 869 15.28 -14.31 -31.93
#